data_AF-A0A9D4VE89-F1
#
_entry.id   AF-A0A9D4VE89-F1
#
_cell.length_a   1.000
_cell.length_b   1.000
_cell.length_c   1.000
_cell.angle_alpha   90.00
_cell.angle_beta   90.00
_cell.angle_gamma   90.00
#
_symmetry.space_group_name_H-M   'P 1'
#
loop_
_entity.id
_entity.type
_entity.pdbx_description
1 polymer ?
#
loop_
_entity_poly.entity_id
_entity_poly.type
_entity_poly.pdbx_seq_one_letter_code
_entity_poly.pdbx_strand_id
1 'polypeptide(L)'
;MSDSAVAATNKRKRTDHSELLVTCEDDKEAEHWIEKFGQEVAQPSSEKVNGLPARGSINSKSQEDRENSTVLAVVLLLVFLSKHRIFHPVFQKSVMASIRSIRRFFSSSSAPVESLVFQGSLAAMPALLCNNENLTVVKSIALLGDMALHSYQSMMQIVSETQVLQGLLSHLNSANTEIQREACHTVASIASGTQGQTALCDLGAVEKLMHLLFVLTGVLTKSVDQGEVHKSLDSSDGLYLANYTRDSLLSDVLEALDMLSSNNCFESLRKVSQGSRVSILKALQIIWKRFRNNCDPRLRDGHAYVLAKMIVWLAMALENFDEGLISRCEDVVEIFFGGTEVEFEHFWDEHWEHSPFLIYENAIGGKVRCNLLKAWQCDGDSLFLKKLLSSTLTCPPFSCDELETSQIYSEIENDLGKLLIFGQDIRLVKSVCTVGCWEPCSNCAFLEEDYHKIDARKMESSERSNCLDTNVNTFVTAYELGYTIALRGLEFRCSHIADIAEALAVCFGQATVGANLYMTPLNAQGFKPHYDDHCVFVWQLAGSKFWNLWDPETLLPRLYSQDTKLERGYADEEDACKLSLKEGNILYIPRGFPHAANTRVNTLTPDKLCCTFPKFAQKGNDLGSESCVQGDDLMPVVDADSEGCLNRKKHEWGALSTYFSGNCSCLKKLKDSQQAICTKMVPSLHITFGVEVEPPFDWEGLVHMSLECWWTEQNGDLFDSSDLGARDFYKGMLHVAVRQCGDKYSSFRKGCLIAAKSRHKEAYNIDRFESFFKGLIQEVAKATAFNEVMHMVLTAIDTPASTSLDWMHWLRHLSGKHETTVWSDPVTFFHDRLIDSKARSELLEDMEVKFSVAKDSFVSSANYAQACVVFIGLLQKYRTVRRKYMNGMLALHV
;
A
#
# COMPACT_ATOMS: atom_id res chain seq x y z
N MET A 1 -47.69 34.03 91.10
CA MET A 1 -47.32 35.24 90.32
C MET A 1 -46.85 34.77 88.95
N SER A 2 -47.63 35.13 87.92
CA SER A 2 -47.30 35.33 86.49
C SER A 2 -46.52 34.28 85.65
N ASP A 3 -47.26 33.69 84.70
CA ASP A 3 -47.11 33.77 83.22
C ASP A 3 -45.94 33.14 82.41
N SER A 4 -46.36 32.22 81.52
CA SER A 4 -46.13 32.17 80.05
C SER A 4 -44.86 31.54 79.39
N ALA A 5 -45.17 30.62 78.44
CA ALA A 5 -44.70 30.47 77.05
C ALA A 5 -43.27 29.98 76.64
N VAL A 6 -43.28 28.82 75.93
CA VAL A 6 -42.68 28.48 74.59
C VAL A 6 -41.20 28.81 74.27
N ALA A 7 -40.38 27.78 73.96
CA ALA A 7 -39.74 27.53 72.64
C ALA A 7 -38.59 26.51 72.70
N ALA A 8 -38.60 25.55 71.77
CA ALA A 8 -37.62 24.48 71.59
C ALA A 8 -36.41 24.90 70.73
N THR A 9 -35.22 24.37 71.03
CA THR A 9 -34.07 24.33 70.11
C THR A 9 -33.42 22.93 70.13
N ASN A 10 -33.44 22.29 68.96
CA ASN A 10 -32.83 21.00 68.63
C ASN A 10 -31.29 21.11 68.53
N LYS A 11 -30.55 20.31 69.31
CA LYS A 11 -29.13 19.98 69.04
C LYS A 11 -29.07 18.56 68.46
N ARG A 12 -28.89 18.42 67.15
CA ARG A 12 -28.47 17.15 66.52
C ARG A 12 -26.94 17.06 66.58
N LYS A 13 -26.44 16.01 67.24
CA LYS A 13 -25.01 15.64 67.24
C LYS A 13 -24.60 15.21 65.83
N ARG A 14 -23.46 15.72 65.38
CA ARG A 14 -22.72 15.32 64.18
C ARG A 14 -21.96 14.05 64.56
N THR A 15 -22.35 12.90 64.01
CA THR A 15 -21.55 11.66 64.09
C THR A 15 -20.58 11.66 62.91
N ASP A 16 -19.29 11.68 63.23
CA ASP A 16 -18.19 11.49 62.29
C ASP A 16 -18.16 10.01 61.86
N HIS A 17 -18.31 9.73 60.58
CA HIS A 17 -18.36 8.35 60.04
C HIS A 17 -16.98 7.74 59.79
N SER A 18 -15.90 8.40 60.22
CA SER A 18 -14.51 7.96 60.03
C SER A 18 -13.99 7.01 61.13
N GLU A 19 -14.68 6.90 62.27
CA GLU A 19 -14.20 6.11 63.43
C GLU A 19 -14.85 4.71 63.59
N LEU A 20 -15.74 4.28 62.68
CA LEU A 20 -16.51 3.03 62.82
C LEU A 20 -15.89 1.79 62.13
N LEU A 21 -14.67 1.87 61.61
CA LEU A 21 -14.04 0.77 60.83
C LEU A 21 -12.74 0.22 61.45
N VAL A 22 -12.57 0.36 62.77
CA VAL A 22 -11.45 -0.28 63.48
C VAL A 22 -12.04 -1.17 64.57
N THR A 23 -11.79 -2.48 64.44
CA THR A 23 -12.24 -3.59 65.30
C THR A 23 -13.68 -4.09 65.06
N CYS A 24 -13.82 -5.06 64.15
CA CYS A 24 -14.95 -5.99 64.16
C CYS A 24 -14.36 -7.39 64.08
N GLU A 25 -14.35 -8.11 65.20
CA GLU A 25 -13.84 -9.49 65.32
C GLU A 25 -14.96 -10.54 65.14
N ASP A 26 -16.19 -10.10 64.83
CA ASP A 26 -17.37 -10.96 64.74
C ASP A 26 -18.02 -10.86 63.34
N ASP A 27 -17.90 -11.92 62.54
CA ASP A 27 -18.33 -11.96 61.13
C ASP A 27 -19.80 -11.54 60.97
N LYS A 28 -20.68 -11.83 61.94
CA LYS A 28 -22.11 -11.50 61.86
C LYS A 28 -22.43 -10.01 62.01
N GLU A 29 -21.60 -9.27 62.74
CA GLU A 29 -21.81 -7.83 62.96
C GLU A 29 -21.30 -7.02 61.76
N ALA A 30 -20.22 -7.48 61.13
CA ALA A 30 -19.78 -6.98 59.83
C ALA A 30 -20.84 -7.24 58.74
N GLU A 31 -21.43 -8.45 58.68
CA GLU A 31 -22.52 -8.74 57.75
C GLU A 31 -23.72 -7.80 57.93
N HIS A 32 -24.12 -7.51 59.18
CA HIS A 32 -25.25 -6.62 59.49
C HIS A 32 -24.98 -5.16 59.05
N TRP A 33 -23.79 -4.63 59.32
CA TRP A 33 -23.44 -3.26 58.92
C TRP A 33 -23.31 -3.13 57.40
N ILE A 34 -22.77 -4.14 56.72
CA ILE A 34 -22.65 -4.16 55.26
C ILE A 34 -24.04 -4.27 54.59
N GLU A 35 -24.94 -5.09 55.14
CA GLU A 35 -26.31 -5.23 54.63
C GLU A 35 -27.11 -3.93 54.83
N LYS A 36 -26.93 -3.27 55.98
CA LYS A 36 -27.54 -1.95 56.28
C LYS A 36 -27.00 -0.84 55.37
N PHE A 37 -25.68 -0.79 55.15
CA PHE A 37 -25.07 0.16 54.21
C PHE A 37 -25.49 -0.11 52.76
N GLY A 38 -25.60 -1.38 52.37
CA GLY A 38 -26.08 -1.80 51.05
C GLY A 38 -27.54 -1.42 50.79
N GLN A 39 -28.40 -1.47 51.82
CA GLN A 39 -29.80 -1.02 51.73
C GLN A 39 -29.92 0.51 51.64
N GLU A 40 -29.08 1.26 52.35
CA GLU A 40 -29.07 2.73 52.31
C GLU A 40 -28.51 3.29 50.98
N VAL A 41 -27.55 2.61 50.34
CA VAL A 41 -27.01 2.98 49.01
C VAL A 41 -27.95 2.58 47.86
N ALA A 42 -28.79 1.55 48.03
CA ALA A 42 -29.68 1.04 46.99
C ALA A 42 -30.98 1.85 46.78
N GLN A 43 -31.33 2.78 47.68
CA GLN A 43 -32.49 3.65 47.52
C GLN A 43 -32.08 5.08 47.12
N PRO A 44 -32.26 5.50 45.86
CA PRO A 44 -32.33 6.94 45.59
C PRO A 44 -33.61 7.43 46.27
N SER A 45 -33.48 8.36 47.21
CA SER A 45 -34.59 8.90 48.00
C SER A 45 -35.80 9.29 47.12
N SER A 46 -36.76 8.38 47.01
CA SER A 46 -38.07 8.60 46.40
C SER A 46 -39.13 8.71 47.49
N GLU A 47 -38.88 9.52 48.52
CA GLU A 47 -39.96 9.94 49.41
C GLU A 47 -40.57 11.22 48.83
N LYS A 48 -41.69 11.04 48.11
CA LYS A 48 -42.68 12.10 47.94
C LYS A 48 -43.24 12.45 49.32
N VAL A 49 -42.62 13.40 50.00
CA VAL A 49 -43.24 14.07 51.14
C VAL A 49 -44.27 15.05 50.59
N ASN A 50 -45.53 14.61 50.54
CA ASN A 50 -46.66 15.49 50.31
C ASN A 50 -46.86 16.39 51.53
N GLY A 51 -46.59 17.69 51.38
CA GLY A 51 -47.15 18.72 52.25
C GLY A 51 -46.14 19.77 52.76
N LEU A 52 -46.33 21.00 52.28
CA LEU A 52 -45.81 22.31 52.72
C LEU A 52 -44.56 22.88 52.01
N PRO A 53 -44.51 24.23 51.83
CA PRO A 53 -43.99 24.83 50.60
C PRO A 53 -42.56 25.37 50.71
N ALA A 54 -41.87 25.29 49.58
CA ALA A 54 -40.74 26.11 49.09
C ALA A 54 -39.97 26.96 50.12
N ARG A 55 -38.74 26.52 50.47
CA ARG A 55 -37.55 27.40 50.57
C ARG A 55 -36.27 26.61 50.81
N GLY A 56 -35.27 26.85 49.97
CA GLY A 56 -33.89 26.44 50.18
C GLY A 56 -33.31 25.82 48.92
N SER A 57 -32.71 26.65 48.07
CA SER A 57 -31.72 26.21 47.09
C SER A 57 -30.69 25.36 47.85
N ILE A 58 -30.71 24.04 47.66
CA ILE A 58 -29.62 23.18 48.11
C ILE A 58 -28.38 23.72 47.39
N ASN A 59 -27.40 24.14 48.18
CA ASN A 59 -26.12 24.63 47.66
C ASN A 59 -25.57 23.52 46.77
N SER A 60 -25.30 23.77 45.49
CA SER A 60 -24.73 22.79 44.55
C SER A 60 -23.53 22.06 45.15
N LYS A 61 -22.70 22.81 45.89
CA LYS A 61 -21.55 22.31 46.66
C LYS A 61 -21.89 21.27 47.74
N SER A 62 -23.02 21.41 48.43
CA SER A 62 -23.46 20.46 49.48
C SER A 62 -24.04 19.16 48.94
N GLN A 63 -24.55 19.20 47.71
CA GLN A 63 -25.02 18.01 47.02
C GLN A 63 -23.85 17.23 46.42
N GLU A 64 -22.88 17.95 45.84
CA GLU A 64 -21.61 17.41 45.35
C GLU A 64 -20.80 16.74 46.48
N ASP A 65 -20.67 17.38 47.65
CA ASP A 65 -19.98 16.81 48.83
C ASP A 65 -20.64 15.50 49.33
N ARG A 66 -21.97 15.41 49.24
CA ARG A 66 -22.74 14.23 49.67
C ARG A 66 -22.61 13.08 48.66
N GLU A 67 -22.63 13.40 47.37
CA GLU A 67 -22.39 12.44 46.29
C GLU A 67 -20.95 11.89 46.37
N ASN A 68 -19.96 12.76 46.59
CA ASN A 68 -18.55 12.40 46.77
C ASN A 68 -18.33 11.47 47.98
N SER A 69 -18.94 11.78 49.13
CA SER A 69 -18.85 10.95 50.33
C SER A 69 -19.49 9.56 50.14
N THR A 70 -20.59 9.51 49.38
CA THR A 70 -21.31 8.26 49.09
C THR A 70 -20.48 7.36 48.18
N VAL A 71 -19.87 7.91 47.12
CA VAL A 71 -19.00 7.14 46.20
C VAL A 71 -17.76 6.64 46.94
N LEU A 72 -17.16 7.44 47.82
CA LEU A 72 -15.98 7.02 48.59
C LEU A 72 -16.29 5.86 49.56
N ALA A 73 -17.43 5.91 50.26
CA ALA A 73 -17.88 4.83 51.13
C ALA A 73 -18.14 3.53 50.34
N VAL A 74 -18.72 3.68 49.15
CA VAL A 74 -18.96 2.58 48.21
C VAL A 74 -17.66 1.92 47.73
N VAL A 75 -16.63 2.71 47.44
CA VAL A 75 -15.30 2.22 47.03
C VAL A 75 -14.61 1.48 48.18
N LEU A 76 -14.63 2.05 49.40
CA LEU A 76 -14.07 1.41 50.59
C LEU A 76 -14.74 0.06 50.88
N LEU A 77 -16.06 -0.01 50.73
CA LEU A 77 -16.80 -1.26 50.87
C LEU A 77 -16.36 -2.29 49.81
N LEU A 78 -16.20 -1.87 48.56
CA LEU A 78 -15.72 -2.76 47.49
C LEU A 78 -14.30 -3.27 47.75
N VAL A 79 -13.38 -2.41 48.20
CA VAL A 79 -12.01 -2.80 48.55
C VAL A 79 -12.03 -3.79 49.72
N PHE A 80 -12.84 -3.55 50.74
CA PHE A 80 -12.99 -4.46 51.87
C PHE A 80 -13.49 -5.84 51.44
N LEU A 81 -14.60 -5.88 50.69
CA LEU A 81 -15.18 -7.13 50.18
C LEU A 81 -14.19 -7.88 49.27
N SER A 82 -13.46 -7.15 48.42
CA SER A 82 -12.41 -7.68 47.55
C SER A 82 -11.26 -8.32 48.34
N LYS A 83 -10.71 -7.59 49.32
CA LYS A 83 -9.57 -8.04 50.13
C LYS A 83 -9.87 -9.30 50.94
N HIS A 84 -11.10 -9.41 51.44
CA HIS A 84 -11.55 -10.57 52.22
C HIS A 84 -12.21 -11.67 51.36
N ARG A 85 -12.28 -11.49 50.03
CA ARG A 85 -12.95 -12.40 49.07
C ARG A 85 -14.39 -12.75 49.47
N ILE A 86 -15.09 -11.82 50.13
CA ILE A 86 -16.47 -11.99 50.60
C ILE A 86 -17.41 -11.68 49.44
N PHE A 87 -17.41 -12.53 48.42
CA PHE A 87 -18.34 -12.48 47.29
C PHE A 87 -19.47 -13.51 47.48
N HIS A 88 -20.00 -13.57 48.69
CA HIS A 88 -21.16 -14.40 49.01
C HIS A 88 -22.43 -13.85 48.32
N PRO A 89 -23.40 -14.68 47.92
CA PRO A 89 -24.64 -14.24 47.25
C PRO A 89 -25.37 -13.10 47.96
N VAL A 90 -25.27 -13.04 49.30
CA VAL A 90 -25.84 -11.98 50.15
C VAL A 90 -25.32 -10.58 49.78
N PHE A 91 -24.05 -10.46 49.38
CA PHE A 91 -23.40 -9.17 49.09
C PHE A 91 -23.39 -8.79 47.61
N GLN A 92 -23.83 -9.68 46.71
CA GLN A 92 -23.82 -9.42 45.26
C GLN A 92 -24.62 -8.17 44.87
N LYS A 93 -25.79 -7.95 45.50
CA LYS A 93 -26.60 -6.74 45.23
C LYS A 93 -25.85 -5.47 45.60
N SER A 94 -25.15 -5.49 46.74
CA SER A 94 -24.33 -4.37 47.21
C SER A 94 -23.15 -4.13 46.27
N VAL A 95 -22.40 -5.17 45.90
CA VAL A 95 -21.30 -5.08 44.92
C VAL A 95 -21.78 -4.49 43.58
N MET A 96 -22.92 -4.95 43.06
CA MET A 96 -23.49 -4.47 41.80
C MET A 96 -24.04 -3.04 41.88
N ALA A 97 -24.57 -2.63 43.03
CA ALA A 97 -24.94 -1.24 43.28
C ALA A 97 -23.70 -0.35 43.34
N SER A 98 -22.63 -0.84 43.98
CA SER A 98 -21.35 -0.16 44.10
C SER A 98 -20.70 0.09 42.74
N ILE A 99 -20.58 -0.95 41.90
CA ILE A 99 -20.05 -0.82 40.53
C ILE A 99 -20.86 0.20 39.72
N ARG A 100 -22.20 0.14 39.79
CA ARG A 100 -23.06 1.11 39.08
C ARG A 100 -22.86 2.55 39.55
N SER A 101 -22.66 2.75 40.84
CA SER A 101 -22.40 4.07 41.41
C SER A 101 -21.07 4.65 40.90
N ILE A 102 -20.02 3.82 40.87
CA ILE A 102 -18.68 4.21 40.39
C ILE A 102 -18.69 4.48 38.88
N ARG A 103 -19.35 3.64 38.08
CA ARG A 103 -19.46 3.87 36.63
C ARG A 103 -20.13 5.21 36.30
N ARG A 104 -21.20 5.57 37.04
CA ARG A 104 -21.83 6.89 36.90
C ARG A 104 -20.86 8.02 37.23
N PHE A 105 -20.07 7.85 38.29
CA PHE A 105 -19.04 8.84 38.68
C PHE A 105 -18.05 9.11 37.53
N PHE A 106 -17.48 8.06 36.92
CA PHE A 106 -16.54 8.23 35.79
C PHE A 106 -17.20 8.80 34.52
N SER A 107 -18.53 8.67 34.39
CA SER A 107 -19.29 9.24 33.27
C SER A 107 -19.68 10.71 33.46
N SER A 108 -19.63 11.25 34.70
CA SER A 108 -20.29 12.53 35.03
C SER A 108 -19.45 13.53 35.82
N SER A 109 -18.25 13.19 36.29
CA SER A 109 -17.56 13.97 37.33
C SER A 109 -16.12 14.35 36.99
N SER A 110 -15.72 15.55 37.44
CA SER A 110 -14.33 16.05 37.54
C SER A 110 -14.02 16.46 38.99
N ALA A 111 -14.45 15.64 39.96
CA ALA A 111 -14.47 15.97 41.38
C ALA A 111 -13.12 15.75 42.11
N PRO A 112 -12.86 16.42 43.24
CA PRO A 112 -11.59 16.32 44.01
C PRO A 112 -11.27 14.93 44.60
N VAL A 113 -12.22 13.99 44.61
CA VAL A 113 -12.05 12.60 45.10
C VAL A 113 -11.69 11.59 44.00
N GLU A 114 -11.56 12.03 42.76
CA GLU A 114 -11.31 11.19 41.57
C GLU A 114 -10.15 10.20 41.78
N SER A 115 -9.01 10.69 42.31
CA SER A 115 -7.83 9.84 42.56
C SER A 115 -8.09 8.70 43.55
N LEU A 116 -8.82 8.96 44.63
CA LEU A 116 -9.14 7.96 45.65
C LEU A 116 -10.15 6.94 45.13
N VAL A 117 -11.17 7.41 44.40
CA VAL A 117 -12.18 6.55 43.77
C VAL A 117 -11.51 5.64 42.74
N PHE A 118 -10.61 6.19 41.94
CA PHE A 118 -9.83 5.44 40.97
C PHE A 118 -8.93 4.39 41.62
N GLN A 119 -8.07 4.78 42.56
CA GLN A 119 -7.13 3.86 43.22
C GLN A 119 -7.85 2.74 43.96
N GLY A 120 -8.93 3.05 44.68
CA GLY A 120 -9.72 2.03 45.37
C GLY A 120 -10.45 1.10 44.41
N SER A 121 -10.97 1.63 43.29
CA SER A 121 -11.59 0.80 42.25
C SER A 121 -10.59 -0.13 41.59
N LEU A 122 -9.39 0.38 41.26
CA LEU A 122 -8.31 -0.39 40.66
C LEU A 122 -7.80 -1.50 41.60
N ALA A 123 -7.62 -1.19 42.89
CA ALA A 123 -7.24 -2.17 43.90
C ALA A 123 -8.26 -3.31 44.07
N ALA A 124 -9.54 -3.05 43.79
CA ALA A 124 -10.59 -4.06 43.85
C ALA A 124 -10.63 -4.97 42.59
N MET A 125 -10.05 -4.55 41.47
CA MET A 125 -10.19 -5.23 40.16
C MET A 125 -9.76 -6.69 40.15
N PRO A 126 -8.59 -7.10 40.70
CA PRO A 126 -8.16 -8.49 40.62
C PRO A 126 -9.19 -9.48 41.19
N ALA A 127 -9.83 -9.14 42.33
CA ALA A 127 -10.83 -10.01 42.93
C ALA A 127 -12.18 -9.94 42.23
N LEU A 128 -12.55 -8.76 41.71
CA LEU A 128 -13.77 -8.55 40.93
C LEU A 128 -13.74 -9.31 39.59
N LEU A 129 -12.59 -9.34 38.91
CA LEU A 129 -12.39 -10.08 37.66
C LEU A 129 -12.37 -11.59 37.88
N CYS A 130 -12.03 -12.07 39.08
CA CYS A 130 -12.02 -13.50 39.43
C CYS A 130 -13.33 -13.97 40.09
N ASN A 131 -14.41 -13.19 40.02
CA ASN A 131 -15.69 -13.53 40.63
C ASN A 131 -16.35 -14.72 39.91
N ASN A 132 -17.09 -15.56 40.64
CA ASN A 132 -17.81 -16.70 40.09
C ASN A 132 -19.09 -16.29 39.32
N GLU A 133 -19.61 -15.09 39.54
CA GLU A 133 -20.81 -14.58 38.88
C GLU A 133 -20.50 -13.85 37.57
N ASN A 134 -21.05 -14.37 36.47
CA ASN A 134 -20.89 -13.79 35.15
C ASN A 134 -21.28 -12.30 35.08
N LEU A 135 -22.42 -11.93 35.68
CA LEU A 135 -22.92 -10.56 35.61
C LEU A 135 -22.02 -9.58 36.37
N THR A 136 -21.44 -10.01 37.50
CA THR A 136 -20.46 -9.21 38.25
C THR A 136 -19.20 -9.02 37.42
N VAL A 137 -18.68 -10.10 36.83
CA VAL A 137 -17.51 -10.03 35.94
C VAL A 137 -17.74 -9.07 34.78
N VAL A 138 -18.87 -9.18 34.06
CA VAL A 138 -19.21 -8.25 32.95
C VAL A 138 -19.19 -6.80 33.43
N LYS A 139 -19.87 -6.48 34.54
CA LYS A 139 -19.91 -5.08 35.02
C LYS A 139 -18.57 -4.59 35.55
N SER A 140 -17.73 -5.47 36.08
CA SER A 140 -16.37 -5.14 36.52
C SER A 140 -15.43 -4.87 35.34
N ILE A 141 -15.51 -5.68 34.27
CA ILE A 141 -14.79 -5.43 33.01
C ILE A 141 -15.23 -4.08 32.43
N ALA A 142 -16.54 -3.84 32.35
CA ALA A 142 -17.07 -2.57 31.85
C ALA A 142 -16.61 -1.35 32.66
N LEU A 143 -16.53 -1.49 34.00
CA LEU A 143 -15.98 -0.44 34.86
C LEU A 143 -14.50 -0.20 34.56
N LEU A 144 -13.71 -1.24 34.29
CA LEU A 144 -12.32 -1.09 33.89
C LEU A 144 -12.19 -0.33 32.56
N GLY A 145 -13.08 -0.59 31.59
CA GLY A 145 -13.16 0.17 30.34
C GLY A 145 -13.49 1.65 30.57
N ASP A 146 -14.51 1.94 31.37
CA ASP A 146 -14.87 3.32 31.74
C ASP A 146 -13.70 4.05 32.42
N MET A 147 -12.99 3.36 33.33
CA MET A 147 -11.80 3.89 34.02
C MET A 147 -10.66 4.18 33.04
N ALA A 148 -10.46 3.32 32.05
CA ALA A 148 -9.42 3.48 31.03
C ALA A 148 -9.68 4.71 30.14
N LEU A 149 -10.94 4.94 29.75
CA LEU A 149 -11.34 6.09 28.92
C LEU A 149 -11.46 7.41 29.69
N HIS A 150 -11.47 7.37 31.03
CA HIS A 150 -11.68 8.55 31.85
C HIS A 150 -10.56 9.60 31.71
N SER A 151 -9.29 9.17 31.81
CA SER A 151 -8.14 10.07 31.63
C SER A 151 -6.87 9.31 31.25
N TYR A 152 -5.95 9.98 30.55
CA TYR A 152 -4.65 9.39 30.18
C TYR A 152 -3.87 8.88 31.41
N GLN A 153 -3.92 9.62 32.53
CA GLN A 153 -3.26 9.20 33.77
C GLN A 153 -3.88 7.92 34.37
N SER A 154 -5.21 7.79 34.27
CA SER A 154 -5.93 6.56 34.68
C SER A 154 -5.51 5.36 33.82
N MET A 155 -5.45 5.54 32.50
CA MET A 155 -4.96 4.53 31.57
C MET A 155 -3.56 4.05 31.95
N MET A 156 -2.63 4.97 32.20
CA MET A 156 -1.25 4.66 32.58
C MET A 156 -1.15 3.82 33.85
N GLN A 157 -2.00 4.10 34.85
CA GLN A 157 -2.05 3.33 36.08
C GLN A 157 -2.62 1.93 35.85
N ILE A 158 -3.67 1.77 35.04
CA ILE A 158 -4.19 0.46 34.64
C ILE A 158 -3.12 -0.36 33.91
N VAL A 159 -2.41 0.28 32.99
CA VAL A 159 -1.33 -0.35 32.20
C VAL A 159 -0.20 -0.87 33.09
N SER A 160 0.06 -0.19 34.21
CA SER A 160 1.07 -0.61 35.20
C SER A 160 0.65 -1.84 36.02
N GLU A 161 -0.65 -2.16 36.06
CA GLU A 161 -1.21 -3.28 36.83
C GLU A 161 -1.31 -4.57 35.98
N THR A 162 -0.18 -5.25 35.80
CA THR A 162 -0.08 -6.46 34.96
C THR A 162 -1.12 -7.54 35.31
N GLN A 163 -1.44 -7.73 36.59
CA GLN A 163 -2.43 -8.73 37.02
C GLN A 163 -3.85 -8.40 36.56
N VAL A 164 -4.20 -7.10 36.53
CA VAL A 164 -5.51 -6.64 36.06
C VAL A 164 -5.64 -6.90 34.57
N LEU A 165 -4.61 -6.56 33.79
CA LEU A 165 -4.57 -6.83 32.35
C LEU A 165 -4.63 -8.33 32.03
N GLN A 166 -3.87 -9.17 32.76
CA GLN A 166 -3.93 -10.63 32.60
C GLN A 166 -5.30 -11.19 32.94
N GLY A 167 -5.94 -10.67 34.00
CA GLY A 167 -7.32 -10.99 34.38
C GLY A 167 -8.29 -10.66 33.24
N LEU A 168 -8.23 -9.45 32.69
CA LEU A 168 -9.02 -9.04 31.52
C LEU A 168 -8.81 -9.97 30.33
N LEU A 169 -7.55 -10.23 29.96
CA LEU A 169 -7.21 -11.07 28.80
C LEU A 169 -7.59 -12.55 29.00
N SER A 170 -7.78 -13.02 30.23
CA SER A 170 -8.30 -14.36 30.49
C SER A 170 -9.76 -14.51 30.05
N HIS A 171 -10.54 -13.43 30.12
CA HIS A 171 -11.98 -13.39 29.81
C HIS A 171 -12.29 -13.43 28.31
N LEU A 172 -11.33 -13.15 27.43
CA LEU A 172 -11.48 -13.34 25.98
C LEU A 172 -11.78 -14.80 25.61
N ASN A 173 -11.31 -15.76 26.43
CA ASN A 173 -11.56 -17.19 26.25
C ASN A 173 -12.73 -17.72 27.11
N SER A 174 -13.56 -16.82 27.67
CA SER A 174 -14.72 -17.22 28.47
C SER A 174 -15.73 -18.02 27.64
N ALA A 175 -16.44 -18.96 28.28
CA ALA A 175 -17.57 -19.65 27.66
C ALA A 175 -18.81 -18.74 27.51
N ASN A 176 -18.83 -17.59 28.19
CA ASN A 176 -19.93 -16.64 28.13
C ASN A 176 -19.65 -15.53 27.11
N THR A 177 -20.47 -15.44 26.08
CA THR A 177 -20.35 -14.44 25.01
C THR A 177 -20.46 -13.00 25.52
N GLU A 178 -21.29 -12.68 26.52
CA GLU A 178 -21.37 -11.31 27.06
C GLU A 178 -20.05 -10.89 27.73
N ILE A 179 -19.40 -11.82 28.44
CA ILE A 179 -18.06 -11.59 29.01
C ILE A 179 -17.05 -11.35 27.89
N GLN A 180 -17.07 -12.16 26.83
CA GLN A 180 -16.16 -11.98 25.70
C GLN A 180 -16.34 -10.64 25.00
N ARG A 181 -17.59 -10.21 24.77
CA ARG A 181 -17.91 -8.93 24.13
C ARG A 181 -17.40 -7.75 24.95
N GLU A 182 -17.73 -7.72 26.25
CA GLU A 182 -17.29 -6.64 27.13
C GLU A 182 -15.75 -6.64 27.31
N ALA A 183 -15.13 -7.83 27.32
CA ALA A 183 -13.67 -7.94 27.34
C ALA A 183 -13.04 -7.37 26.06
N CYS A 184 -13.60 -7.65 24.88
CA CYS A 184 -13.13 -7.07 23.62
C CYS A 184 -13.27 -5.54 23.62
N HIS A 185 -14.42 -5.01 24.04
CA HIS A 185 -14.64 -3.56 24.18
C HIS A 185 -13.65 -2.90 25.13
N THR A 186 -13.37 -3.54 26.27
CA THR A 186 -12.43 -3.01 27.26
C THR A 186 -10.99 -3.09 26.76
N VAL A 187 -10.63 -4.14 26.02
CA VAL A 187 -9.34 -4.23 25.33
C VAL A 187 -9.20 -3.11 24.30
N ALA A 188 -10.22 -2.84 23.48
CA ALA A 188 -10.24 -1.72 22.54
C ALA A 188 -10.10 -0.36 23.27
N SER A 189 -10.79 -0.20 24.39
CA SER A 189 -10.74 0.99 25.23
C SER A 189 -9.33 1.25 25.78
N ILE A 190 -8.63 0.21 26.25
CA ILE A 190 -7.24 0.33 26.74
C ILE A 190 -6.27 0.56 25.58
N ALA A 191 -6.51 -0.11 24.45
CA ALA A 191 -5.72 0.02 23.23
C ALA A 191 -5.91 1.35 22.49
N SER A 192 -6.77 2.25 22.97
CA SER A 192 -6.89 3.60 22.39
C SER A 192 -5.62 4.44 22.61
N GLY A 193 -4.75 4.06 23.55
CA GLY A 193 -3.45 4.68 23.80
C GLY A 193 -2.28 3.78 23.43
N THR A 194 -1.19 4.35 22.90
CA THR A 194 0.01 3.61 22.42
C THR A 194 0.66 2.74 23.50
N GLN A 195 0.66 3.20 24.75
CA GLN A 195 1.20 2.43 25.88
C GLN A 195 0.30 1.24 26.25
N GLY A 196 -1.02 1.44 26.18
CA GLY A 196 -2.00 0.37 26.36
C GLY A 196 -1.88 -0.71 25.29
N GLN A 197 -1.74 -0.30 24.02
CA GLN A 197 -1.46 -1.22 22.91
C GLN A 197 -0.22 -2.08 23.19
N THR A 198 0.89 -1.45 23.55
CA THR A 198 2.16 -2.12 23.82
C THR A 198 2.02 -3.13 24.96
N ALA A 199 1.45 -2.71 26.10
CA ALA A 199 1.28 -3.60 27.26
C ALA A 199 0.33 -4.78 26.98
N LEU A 200 -0.77 -4.55 26.25
CA LEU A 200 -1.69 -5.61 25.84
C LEU A 200 -1.01 -6.59 24.86
N CYS A 201 -0.24 -6.08 23.89
CA CYS A 201 0.51 -6.89 22.94
C CYS A 201 1.61 -7.72 23.61
N ASP A 202 2.30 -7.17 24.62
CA ASP A 202 3.30 -7.90 25.42
C ASP A 202 2.67 -9.04 26.24
N LEU A 203 1.43 -8.85 26.70
CA LEU A 203 0.65 -9.84 27.45
C LEU A 203 -0.11 -10.84 26.57
N GLY A 204 0.06 -10.78 25.25
CA GLY A 204 -0.48 -11.75 24.32
C GLY A 204 -1.95 -11.51 23.93
N ALA A 205 -2.42 -10.26 23.97
CA ALA A 205 -3.80 -9.90 23.61
C ALA A 205 -4.13 -10.26 22.16
N VAL A 206 -3.21 -10.01 21.23
CA VAL A 206 -3.37 -10.32 19.80
C VAL A 206 -3.57 -11.82 19.61
N GLU A 207 -2.77 -12.66 20.25
CA GLU A 207 -2.85 -14.12 20.15
C GLU A 207 -4.20 -14.65 20.65
N LYS A 208 -4.70 -14.08 21.75
CA LYS A 208 -6.00 -14.45 22.32
C LYS A 208 -7.17 -14.00 21.43
N LEU A 209 -7.13 -12.76 20.93
CA LEU A 209 -8.14 -12.25 19.99
C LEU A 209 -8.13 -13.01 18.68
N MET A 210 -6.94 -13.36 18.16
CA MET A 210 -6.78 -14.17 16.95
C MET A 210 -7.29 -15.60 17.14
N HIS A 211 -7.08 -16.19 18.31
CA HIS A 211 -7.68 -17.48 18.64
C HIS A 211 -9.21 -17.40 18.71
N LEU A 212 -9.76 -16.35 19.35
CA LEU A 212 -11.20 -16.12 19.39
C LEU A 212 -11.77 -15.93 17.98
N LEU A 213 -11.11 -15.13 17.15
CA LEU A 213 -11.46 -14.92 15.74
C LEU A 213 -11.43 -16.23 14.94
N PHE A 214 -10.42 -17.08 15.15
CA PHE A 214 -10.34 -18.41 14.54
C PHE A 214 -11.53 -19.29 14.93
N VAL A 215 -11.91 -19.31 16.21
CA VAL A 215 -13.07 -20.08 16.68
C VAL A 215 -14.36 -19.56 16.03
N LEU A 216 -14.57 -18.25 15.98
CA LEU A 216 -15.75 -17.63 15.38
C LEU A 216 -15.84 -17.94 13.88
N THR A 217 -14.75 -17.75 13.15
CA THR A 217 -14.68 -18.00 11.70
C THR A 217 -14.79 -19.48 11.33
N GLY A 218 -14.24 -20.38 12.15
CA GLY A 218 -14.40 -21.83 11.99
C GLY A 218 -15.86 -22.32 12.16
N VAL A 219 -16.66 -21.60 12.95
CA VAL A 219 -18.10 -21.86 13.09
C VAL A 219 -18.88 -21.30 11.90
N LEU A 220 -18.53 -20.09 11.45
CA LEU A 220 -19.15 -19.44 10.28
C LEU A 220 -18.91 -20.21 8.98
N THR A 221 -17.79 -20.91 8.84
CA THR A 221 -17.49 -21.72 7.64
C THR A 221 -18.25 -23.04 7.64
N LYS A 222 -18.39 -23.71 8.79
CA LYS A 222 -19.17 -24.96 8.92
C LYS A 222 -20.67 -24.78 8.69
N SER A 223 -21.24 -23.61 9.03
CA SER A 223 -22.64 -23.30 8.71
C SER A 223 -22.88 -23.05 7.22
N VAL A 224 -21.82 -22.78 6.45
CA VAL A 224 -21.89 -22.45 5.02
C VAL A 224 -21.76 -23.69 4.14
N ASP A 225 -21.03 -24.72 4.57
CA ASP A 225 -20.90 -25.98 3.82
C ASP A 225 -22.18 -26.86 3.86
N GLN A 226 -23.11 -26.61 4.79
CA GLN A 226 -24.42 -27.25 4.80
C GLN A 226 -25.39 -26.49 3.88
N GLY A 227 -25.39 -26.87 2.61
CA GLY A 227 -26.17 -26.25 1.52
C GLY A 227 -27.69 -26.34 1.62
N GLU A 228 -28.30 -25.76 2.65
CA GLU A 228 -29.75 -25.53 2.76
C GLU A 228 -30.06 -24.04 2.97
N VAL A 229 -29.80 -23.18 1.97
CA VAL A 229 -30.18 -21.76 2.07
C VAL A 229 -30.99 -21.25 0.87
N HIS A 230 -31.28 -22.09 -0.13
CA HIS A 230 -32.12 -21.64 -1.25
C HIS A 230 -33.64 -21.74 -1.03
N LYS A 231 -34.15 -22.13 0.15
CA LYS A 231 -35.61 -22.30 0.35
C LYS A 231 -36.25 -21.90 1.70
N SER A 232 -35.61 -21.15 2.59
CA SER A 232 -36.26 -20.79 3.87
C SER A 232 -36.03 -19.35 4.36
N LEU A 233 -36.17 -18.37 3.47
CA LEU A 233 -36.10 -16.93 3.82
C LEU A 233 -37.40 -16.36 4.42
N ASP A 234 -38.34 -17.20 4.87
CA ASP A 234 -39.67 -16.78 5.36
C ASP A 234 -39.95 -17.04 6.87
N SER A 235 -38.96 -17.39 7.69
CA SER A 235 -39.16 -17.43 9.15
C SER A 235 -38.02 -16.73 9.89
N SER A 236 -38.27 -15.48 10.28
CA SER A 236 -37.31 -14.45 10.68
C SER A 236 -36.77 -14.51 12.11
N ASP A 237 -37.27 -15.36 13.01
CA ASP A 237 -37.10 -15.02 14.44
C ASP A 237 -36.10 -15.89 15.23
N GLY A 238 -35.72 -17.07 14.74
CA GLY A 238 -34.83 -18.01 15.47
C GLY A 238 -33.36 -17.99 15.05
N LEU A 239 -33.09 -17.87 13.75
CA LEU A 239 -31.73 -17.91 13.19
C LEU A 239 -31.03 -16.54 13.25
N TYR A 240 -31.82 -15.46 13.25
CA TYR A 240 -31.32 -14.08 13.32
C TYR A 240 -30.67 -13.76 14.66
N LEU A 241 -31.16 -14.26 15.81
CA LEU A 241 -30.59 -13.90 17.11
C LEU A 241 -29.22 -14.55 17.39
N ALA A 242 -29.04 -15.80 16.95
CA ALA A 242 -27.78 -16.54 17.07
C ALA A 242 -26.72 -16.01 16.09
N ASN A 243 -27.14 -15.53 14.91
CA ASN A 243 -26.25 -14.81 13.99
C ASN A 243 -25.97 -13.39 14.50
N TYR A 244 -26.97 -12.65 14.99
CA TYR A 244 -26.79 -11.28 15.51
C TYR A 244 -25.83 -11.19 16.71
N THR A 245 -25.91 -12.15 17.64
CA THR A 245 -24.97 -12.21 18.79
C THR A 245 -23.55 -12.60 18.37
N ARG A 246 -23.40 -13.41 17.32
CA ARG A 246 -22.09 -13.80 16.76
C ARG A 246 -21.49 -12.72 15.87
N ASP A 247 -22.33 -12.04 15.09
CA ASP A 247 -21.95 -10.92 14.23
C ASP A 247 -21.53 -9.72 15.08
N SER A 248 -22.20 -9.48 16.21
CA SER A 248 -21.78 -8.47 17.18
C SER A 248 -20.48 -8.83 17.90
N LEU A 249 -20.29 -10.07 18.36
CA LEU A 249 -19.00 -10.47 18.94
C LEU A 249 -17.86 -10.42 17.89
N LEU A 250 -18.11 -10.84 16.65
CA LEU A 250 -17.14 -10.72 15.56
C LEU A 250 -16.74 -9.25 15.36
N SER A 251 -17.72 -8.34 15.33
CA SER A 251 -17.45 -6.91 15.28
C SER A 251 -16.58 -6.43 16.43
N ASP A 252 -16.91 -6.83 17.66
CA ASP A 252 -16.16 -6.43 18.85
C ASP A 252 -14.70 -6.94 18.81
N VAL A 253 -14.48 -8.16 18.30
CA VAL A 253 -13.13 -8.74 18.12
C VAL A 253 -12.37 -8.00 17.04
N LEU A 254 -13.02 -7.68 15.92
CA LEU A 254 -12.41 -6.93 14.81
C LEU A 254 -12.02 -5.52 15.26
N GLU A 255 -12.86 -4.83 16.02
CA GLU A 255 -12.58 -3.50 16.57
C GLU A 255 -11.44 -3.53 17.59
N ALA A 256 -11.40 -4.52 18.48
CA ALA A 256 -10.29 -4.70 19.40
C ALA A 256 -8.96 -4.98 18.68
N LEU A 257 -8.99 -5.78 17.61
CA LEU A 257 -7.82 -6.02 16.77
C LEU A 257 -7.42 -4.78 15.96
N ASP A 258 -8.38 -3.99 15.49
CA ASP A 258 -8.14 -2.73 14.79
C ASP A 258 -7.33 -1.76 15.66
N MET A 259 -7.78 -1.55 16.90
CA MET A 259 -7.08 -0.73 17.88
C MET A 259 -5.68 -1.27 18.23
N LEU A 260 -5.44 -2.56 18.02
CA LEU A 260 -4.14 -3.21 18.24
C LEU A 260 -3.31 -3.37 16.95
N SER A 261 -3.80 -2.96 15.79
CA SER A 261 -3.11 -3.19 14.50
C SER A 261 -1.98 -2.21 14.18
N SER A 262 -1.55 -1.41 15.17
CA SER A 262 -0.47 -0.43 15.05
C SER A 262 0.93 -1.07 14.97
N ASN A 263 1.94 -0.24 14.66
CA ASN A 263 3.32 -0.65 14.35
C ASN A 263 3.96 -1.59 15.39
N ASN A 264 3.59 -1.47 16.67
CA ASN A 264 4.19 -2.25 17.76
C ASN A 264 3.70 -3.71 17.84
N CYS A 265 2.62 -4.06 17.12
CA CYS A 265 1.92 -5.33 17.35
C CYS A 265 2.00 -6.32 16.17
N PHE A 266 2.65 -5.95 15.06
CA PHE A 266 2.96 -6.87 13.95
C PHE A 266 3.78 -8.10 14.41
N GLU A 267 4.70 -7.91 15.35
CA GLU A 267 5.50 -9.01 15.93
C GLU A 267 4.64 -9.96 16.76
N SER A 268 3.62 -9.46 17.46
CA SER A 268 2.68 -10.31 18.20
C SER A 268 1.88 -11.21 17.26
N LEU A 269 1.59 -10.76 16.04
CA LEU A 269 0.94 -11.59 15.04
C LEU A 269 1.81 -12.77 14.57
N ARG A 270 3.15 -12.63 14.56
CA ARG A 270 4.06 -13.74 14.22
C ARG A 270 4.03 -14.87 15.25
N LYS A 271 3.68 -14.57 16.51
CA LYS A 271 3.49 -15.57 17.57
C LYS A 271 2.27 -16.47 17.30
N VAL A 272 1.32 -16.02 16.47
CA VAL A 272 0.20 -16.84 16.01
C VAL A 272 0.67 -17.80 14.92
N SER A 273 0.29 -19.07 15.03
CA SER A 273 0.68 -20.09 14.04
C SER A 273 0.32 -19.66 12.62
N GLN A 274 1.22 -19.90 11.66
CA GLN A 274 0.99 -19.56 10.25
C GLN A 274 -0.29 -20.23 9.70
N GLY A 275 -0.56 -21.49 10.08
CA GLY A 275 -1.78 -22.20 9.68
C GLY A 275 -3.07 -21.54 10.16
N SER A 276 -3.08 -21.02 11.40
CA SER A 276 -4.20 -20.24 11.93
C SER A 276 -4.39 -18.93 11.17
N ARG A 277 -3.30 -18.18 10.92
CA ARG A 277 -3.33 -16.92 10.16
C ARG A 277 -3.92 -17.10 8.76
N VAL A 278 -3.48 -18.14 8.03
CA VAL A 278 -4.01 -18.48 6.70
C VAL A 278 -5.49 -18.86 6.74
N SER A 279 -5.90 -19.62 7.75
CA SER A 279 -7.31 -20.05 7.88
C SER A 279 -8.25 -18.88 8.18
N ILE A 280 -7.83 -17.99 9.09
CA ILE A 280 -8.57 -16.76 9.42
C ILE A 280 -8.66 -15.86 8.19
N LEU A 281 -7.54 -15.63 7.50
CA LEU A 281 -7.49 -14.82 6.28
C LEU A 281 -8.51 -15.31 5.24
N LYS A 282 -8.53 -16.61 4.95
CA LYS A 282 -9.50 -17.22 4.02
C LYS A 282 -10.94 -16.99 4.46
N ALA A 283 -11.23 -17.13 5.75
CA ALA A 283 -12.58 -16.91 6.26
C ALA A 283 -13.01 -15.43 6.17
N LEU A 284 -12.12 -14.50 6.52
CA LEU A 284 -12.37 -13.06 6.36
C LEU A 284 -12.57 -12.69 4.89
N GLN A 285 -11.83 -13.29 3.95
CA GLN A 285 -12.02 -13.09 2.51
C GLN A 285 -13.40 -13.56 2.02
N ILE A 286 -13.95 -14.65 2.58
CA ILE A 286 -15.31 -15.09 2.28
C ILE A 286 -16.34 -14.06 2.75
N ILE A 287 -16.16 -13.52 3.97
CA ILE A 287 -17.02 -12.47 4.53
C ILE A 287 -16.91 -11.20 3.67
N TRP A 288 -15.70 -10.79 3.33
CA TRP A 288 -15.40 -9.64 2.47
C TRP A 288 -16.08 -9.74 1.10
N LYS A 289 -16.00 -10.90 0.45
CA LYS A 289 -16.64 -11.14 -0.84
C LYS A 289 -18.16 -10.99 -0.78
N ARG A 290 -18.80 -11.44 0.31
CA ARG A 290 -20.25 -11.24 0.53
C ARG A 290 -20.59 -9.77 0.73
N PHE A 291 -19.79 -9.07 1.52
CA PHE A 291 -19.97 -7.63 1.74
C PHE A 291 -19.88 -6.86 0.42
N ARG A 292 -18.84 -7.12 -0.40
CA ARG A 292 -18.68 -6.49 -1.71
C ARG A 292 -19.84 -6.76 -2.69
N ASN A 293 -20.42 -7.96 -2.65
CA ASN A 293 -21.50 -8.34 -3.56
C ASN A 293 -22.88 -7.79 -3.17
N ASN A 294 -23.10 -7.45 -1.90
CA ASN A 294 -24.42 -7.10 -1.35
C ASN A 294 -24.62 -5.61 -1.01
N CYS A 295 -23.56 -4.79 -1.03
CA CYS A 295 -23.62 -3.41 -0.52
C CYS A 295 -23.71 -2.34 -1.62
N ASP A 296 -24.62 -1.38 -1.43
CA ASP A 296 -24.56 -0.05 -2.09
C ASP A 296 -23.20 0.59 -1.74
N PRO A 297 -22.44 1.14 -2.72
CA PRO A 297 -21.18 1.84 -2.49
C PRO A 297 -21.23 2.92 -1.40
N ARG A 298 -22.42 3.47 -1.12
CA ARG A 298 -22.67 4.50 -0.09
C ARG A 298 -22.87 3.94 1.33
N LEU A 299 -22.93 2.62 1.50
CA LEU A 299 -23.14 1.92 2.77
C LEU A 299 -21.87 1.20 3.26
N ARG A 300 -20.67 1.70 2.92
CA ARG A 300 -19.43 1.26 3.59
C ARG A 300 -19.45 1.77 5.03
N ASP A 301 -20.07 0.97 5.89
CA ASP A 301 -20.06 1.05 7.33
C ASP A 301 -18.65 0.85 7.89
N GLY A 302 -18.43 1.22 9.16
CA GLY A 302 -17.11 1.10 9.81
C GLY A 302 -16.54 -0.33 9.77
N HIS A 303 -17.40 -1.36 9.72
CA HIS A 303 -16.97 -2.76 9.69
C HIS A 303 -16.26 -3.17 8.40
N ALA A 304 -16.66 -2.62 7.24
CA ALA A 304 -16.01 -2.92 5.96
C ALA A 304 -14.54 -2.46 5.97
N TYR A 305 -14.32 -1.27 6.53
CA TYR A 305 -13.00 -0.69 6.67
C TYR A 305 -12.11 -1.53 7.58
N VAL A 306 -12.60 -1.89 8.78
CA VAL A 306 -11.88 -2.77 9.71
C VAL A 306 -11.58 -4.14 9.09
N LEU A 307 -12.53 -4.72 8.36
CA LEU A 307 -12.33 -5.99 7.68
C LEU A 307 -11.23 -5.91 6.62
N ALA A 308 -11.19 -4.84 5.82
CA ALA A 308 -10.14 -4.62 4.83
C ALA A 308 -8.76 -4.49 5.49
N LYS A 309 -8.67 -3.69 6.57
CA LYS A 309 -7.46 -3.56 7.40
C LYS A 309 -6.96 -4.91 7.89
N MET A 310 -7.83 -5.72 8.50
CA MET A 310 -7.46 -7.03 9.03
C MET A 310 -6.99 -8.01 7.94
N ILE A 311 -7.64 -8.02 6.78
CA ILE A 311 -7.24 -8.87 5.65
C ILE A 311 -5.82 -8.52 5.18
N VAL A 312 -5.55 -7.22 4.98
CA VAL A 312 -4.23 -6.74 4.56
C VAL A 312 -3.18 -7.01 5.63
N TRP A 313 -3.49 -6.72 6.90
CA TRP A 313 -2.60 -6.95 8.04
C TRP A 313 -2.16 -8.42 8.13
N LEU A 314 -3.12 -9.34 8.03
CA LEU A 314 -2.86 -10.78 8.05
C LEU A 314 -2.05 -11.24 6.85
N ALA A 315 -2.39 -10.77 5.65
CA ALA A 315 -1.70 -11.14 4.43
C ALA A 315 -0.25 -10.63 4.41
N MET A 316 0.01 -9.39 4.82
CA MET A 316 1.35 -8.81 4.93
C MET A 316 2.23 -9.53 5.97
N ALA A 317 1.63 -10.13 6.99
CA ALA A 317 2.34 -10.86 8.03
C ALA A 317 2.72 -12.31 7.65
N LEU A 318 2.27 -12.84 6.51
CA LEU A 318 2.61 -14.20 6.07
C LEU A 318 4.04 -14.25 5.52
N GLU A 319 4.81 -15.24 5.96
CA GLU A 319 6.26 -15.35 5.67
C GLU A 319 6.55 -16.05 4.33
N ASN A 320 5.72 -17.00 3.91
CA ASN A 320 5.97 -17.84 2.73
C ASN A 320 4.83 -17.69 1.73
N PHE A 321 4.97 -16.74 0.82
CA PHE A 321 4.32 -16.78 -0.48
C PHE A 321 5.42 -17.08 -1.50
N ASP A 322 5.48 -18.36 -1.89
CA ASP A 322 6.17 -18.94 -3.05
C ASP A 322 7.63 -19.46 -2.96
N GLU A 323 7.73 -20.80 -3.06
CA GLU A 323 8.89 -21.55 -3.60
C GLU A 323 8.80 -21.70 -5.15
N GLY A 324 7.72 -21.26 -5.81
CA GLY A 324 7.45 -21.50 -7.24
C GLY A 324 8.03 -20.48 -8.24
N LEU A 325 8.74 -19.45 -7.76
CA LEU A 325 9.13 -18.28 -8.57
C LEU A 325 10.05 -18.63 -9.75
N ILE A 326 10.95 -19.60 -9.58
CA ILE A 326 11.91 -20.00 -10.64
C ILE A 326 11.18 -20.57 -11.86
N SER A 327 10.15 -21.42 -11.64
CA SER A 327 9.36 -22.00 -12.74
C SER A 327 8.58 -20.94 -13.53
N ARG A 328 8.13 -19.87 -12.86
CA ARG A 328 7.38 -18.78 -13.49
C ARG A 328 8.27 -17.86 -14.31
N CYS A 329 9.54 -17.69 -13.92
CA CYS A 329 10.52 -16.95 -14.73
C CYS A 329 10.73 -17.60 -16.09
N GLU A 330 10.72 -18.93 -16.19
CA GLU A 330 10.88 -19.61 -17.49
C GLU A 330 9.72 -19.31 -18.44
N ASP A 331 8.48 -19.39 -17.95
CA ASP A 331 7.28 -19.04 -18.72
C ASP A 331 7.33 -17.57 -19.17
N VAL A 332 7.73 -16.64 -18.29
CA VAL A 332 7.85 -15.22 -18.62
C VAL A 332 8.94 -14.98 -19.66
N VAL A 333 10.09 -15.65 -19.54
CA VAL A 333 11.15 -15.53 -20.54
C VAL A 333 10.67 -15.98 -21.91
N GLU A 334 9.93 -17.08 -21.96
CA GLU A 334 9.34 -17.55 -23.21
C GLU A 334 8.32 -16.55 -23.77
N ILE A 335 7.40 -16.04 -22.94
CA ILE A 335 6.37 -15.07 -23.34
C ILE A 335 6.99 -13.77 -23.87
N PHE A 336 7.94 -13.18 -23.15
CA PHE A 336 8.44 -11.82 -23.41
C PHE A 336 9.71 -11.77 -24.29
N PHE A 337 10.43 -12.89 -24.47
CA PHE A 337 11.69 -12.89 -25.21
C PHE A 337 11.81 -13.97 -26.29
N GLY A 338 10.82 -14.88 -26.45
CA GLY A 338 10.75 -15.78 -27.60
C GLY A 338 11.17 -17.24 -27.36
N GLY A 339 11.66 -17.60 -26.16
CA GLY A 339 11.72 -19.00 -25.71
C GLY A 339 13.07 -19.54 -25.27
N THR A 340 14.20 -19.03 -25.75
CA THR A 340 15.55 -19.53 -25.41
C THR A 340 16.34 -18.55 -24.56
N GLU A 341 17.29 -19.05 -23.76
CA GLU A 341 18.21 -18.20 -22.99
C GLU A 341 19.06 -17.31 -23.90
N VAL A 342 19.45 -17.83 -25.06
CA VAL A 342 20.20 -17.09 -26.09
C VAL A 342 19.40 -15.89 -26.58
N GLU A 343 18.08 -16.02 -26.75
CA GLU A 343 17.22 -14.90 -27.15
C GLU A 343 17.08 -13.85 -26.05
N PHE A 344 17.05 -14.26 -24.78
CA PHE A 344 17.05 -13.31 -23.66
C PHE A 344 18.38 -12.56 -23.52
N GLU A 345 19.52 -13.25 -23.55
CA GLU A 345 20.85 -12.62 -23.49
C GLU A 345 21.11 -11.77 -24.74
N HIS A 346 20.59 -12.17 -25.91
CA HIS A 346 20.64 -11.35 -27.11
C HIS A 346 19.77 -10.09 -26.97
N PHE A 347 18.55 -10.22 -26.46
CA PHE A 347 17.69 -9.08 -26.15
C PHE A 347 18.37 -8.10 -25.20
N TRP A 348 19.02 -8.64 -24.18
CA TRP A 348 19.76 -7.86 -23.21
C TRP A 348 20.90 -7.04 -23.83
N ASP A 349 21.69 -7.69 -24.68
CA ASP A 349 22.88 -7.07 -25.25
C ASP A 349 22.54 -6.04 -26.33
N GLU A 350 21.53 -6.33 -27.16
CA GLU A 350 21.21 -5.56 -28.37
C GLU A 350 20.00 -4.60 -28.23
N HIS A 351 19.05 -4.92 -27.34
CA HIS A 351 17.77 -4.21 -27.26
C HIS A 351 17.56 -3.47 -25.95
N TRP A 352 17.89 -4.06 -24.80
CA TRP A 352 17.66 -3.43 -23.49
C TRP A 352 18.30 -2.04 -23.40
N GLU A 353 17.49 -1.01 -23.16
CA GLU A 353 17.87 0.40 -23.10
C GLU A 353 18.45 0.96 -24.42
N HIS A 354 18.42 0.19 -25.50
CA HIS A 354 19.07 0.52 -26.76
C HIS A 354 18.09 0.71 -27.90
N SER A 355 17.17 -0.22 -28.11
CA SER A 355 16.29 -0.20 -29.27
C SER A 355 14.93 -0.86 -28.99
N PRO A 356 13.84 -0.38 -29.61
CA PRO A 356 12.55 -1.05 -29.57
C PRO A 356 12.62 -2.46 -30.17
N PHE A 357 11.83 -3.37 -29.62
CA PHE A 357 11.82 -4.78 -30.04
C PHE A 357 10.39 -5.33 -30.06
N LEU A 358 10.02 -6.00 -31.14
CA LEU A 358 8.68 -6.57 -31.35
C LEU A 358 8.72 -8.09 -31.23
N ILE A 359 7.93 -8.63 -30.31
CA ILE A 359 7.75 -10.07 -30.11
C ILE A 359 6.34 -10.47 -30.56
N TYR A 360 6.26 -11.52 -31.38
CA TYR A 360 4.99 -12.09 -31.84
C TYR A 360 4.46 -13.14 -30.85
N GLU A 361 3.14 -13.38 -30.87
CA GLU A 361 2.49 -14.30 -29.92
C GLU A 361 3.05 -15.73 -30.07
N ASN A 362 3.50 -16.30 -28.95
CA ASN A 362 3.85 -17.72 -28.85
C ASN A 362 2.75 -18.52 -28.13
N ALA A 363 2.89 -19.84 -28.12
CA ALA A 363 1.86 -20.75 -27.61
C ALA A 363 1.57 -20.53 -26.10
N ILE A 364 2.60 -20.31 -25.29
CA ILE A 364 2.45 -20.06 -23.84
C ILE A 364 1.76 -18.71 -23.62
N GLY A 365 2.24 -17.65 -24.28
CA GLY A 365 1.66 -16.31 -24.22
C GLY A 365 0.18 -16.30 -24.61
N GLY A 366 -0.18 -17.02 -25.68
CA GLY A 366 -1.58 -17.17 -26.10
C GLY A 366 -2.44 -17.86 -25.05
N LYS A 367 -1.93 -18.91 -24.38
CA LYS A 367 -2.64 -19.60 -23.29
C LYS A 367 -2.84 -18.69 -22.08
N VAL A 368 -1.80 -17.98 -21.64
CA VAL A 368 -1.88 -17.06 -20.49
C VAL A 368 -2.84 -15.90 -20.79
N ARG A 369 -2.73 -15.28 -21.97
CA ARG A 369 -3.65 -14.23 -22.43
C ARG A 369 -5.10 -14.70 -22.44
N CYS A 370 -5.37 -15.88 -22.99
CA CYS A 370 -6.73 -16.45 -23.00
C CYS A 370 -7.26 -16.69 -21.58
N ASN A 371 -6.41 -17.14 -20.65
CA ASN A 371 -6.80 -17.36 -19.26
C ASN A 371 -7.09 -16.03 -18.54
N LEU A 372 -6.28 -15.00 -18.77
CA LEU A 372 -6.51 -13.64 -18.24
C LEU A 372 -7.85 -13.09 -18.73
N LEU A 373 -8.11 -13.13 -20.04
CA LEU A 373 -9.37 -12.65 -20.61
C LEU A 373 -10.59 -13.41 -20.09
N LYS A 374 -10.47 -14.73 -19.90
CA LYS A 374 -11.53 -15.56 -19.29
C LYS A 374 -11.76 -15.22 -17.81
N ALA A 375 -10.70 -15.07 -17.03
CA ALA A 375 -10.79 -14.69 -15.62
C ALA A 375 -11.49 -13.34 -15.44
N TRP A 376 -11.26 -12.42 -16.38
CA TRP A 376 -11.88 -11.11 -16.43
C TRP A 376 -13.27 -11.07 -17.07
N GLN A 377 -13.77 -12.20 -17.59
CA GLN A 377 -15.03 -12.26 -18.36
C GLN A 377 -15.10 -11.17 -19.44
N CYS A 378 -13.97 -10.94 -20.12
CA CYS A 378 -13.86 -9.88 -21.11
C CYS A 378 -14.55 -10.32 -22.42
N ASP A 379 -15.78 -9.85 -22.63
CA ASP A 379 -16.56 -10.07 -23.86
C ASP A 379 -16.36 -8.93 -24.90
N GLY A 380 -15.53 -7.93 -24.57
CA GLY A 380 -15.17 -6.81 -25.46
C GLY A 380 -16.18 -5.66 -25.51
N ASP A 381 -17.08 -5.53 -24.53
CA ASP A 381 -18.14 -4.53 -24.47
C ASP A 381 -18.02 -3.56 -23.26
N SER A 382 -18.88 -2.54 -23.18
CA SER A 382 -18.94 -1.61 -22.04
C SER A 382 -19.39 -2.27 -20.73
N LEU A 383 -20.00 -3.46 -20.81
CA LEU A 383 -20.40 -4.24 -19.64
C LEU A 383 -19.19 -4.84 -18.93
N PHE A 384 -18.16 -5.25 -19.67
CA PHE A 384 -16.86 -5.65 -19.10
C PHE A 384 -16.26 -4.54 -18.22
N LEU A 385 -16.21 -3.30 -18.71
CA LEU A 385 -15.71 -2.16 -17.93
C LEU A 385 -16.47 -1.97 -16.63
N LYS A 386 -17.80 -2.07 -16.69
CA LYS A 386 -18.66 -1.94 -15.51
C LYS A 386 -18.34 -3.03 -14.48
N LYS A 387 -18.15 -4.27 -14.91
CA LYS A 387 -17.78 -5.39 -14.02
C LYS A 387 -16.38 -5.23 -13.42
N LEU A 388 -15.39 -4.86 -14.24
CA LEU A 388 -14.01 -4.66 -13.80
C LEU A 388 -13.94 -3.53 -12.76
N LEU A 389 -14.44 -2.33 -13.10
CA LEU A 389 -14.28 -1.14 -12.27
C LEU A 389 -15.17 -1.14 -11.03
N SER A 390 -16.35 -1.77 -11.06
CA SER A 390 -17.24 -1.87 -9.88
C SER A 390 -16.64 -2.69 -8.73
N SER A 391 -15.72 -3.59 -9.04
CA SER A 391 -15.11 -4.50 -8.07
C SER A 391 -13.68 -4.12 -7.71
N THR A 392 -13.10 -3.11 -8.36
CA THR A 392 -11.70 -2.70 -8.13
C THR A 392 -11.61 -1.69 -6.98
N LEU A 393 -10.62 -1.87 -6.10
CA LEU A 393 -10.36 -1.00 -4.95
C LEU A 393 -9.12 -0.14 -5.20
N THR A 394 -8.94 0.89 -4.37
CA THR A 394 -7.69 1.65 -4.36
C THR A 394 -6.54 0.80 -3.83
N CYS A 395 -5.34 1.06 -4.35
CA CYS A 395 -4.08 0.57 -3.81
C CYS A 395 -3.24 1.80 -3.45
N PRO A 396 -3.26 2.23 -2.20
CA PRO A 396 -2.59 3.46 -1.76
C PRO A 396 -1.06 3.34 -1.92
N PRO A 397 -0.39 4.39 -2.41
CA PRO A 397 1.07 4.44 -2.47
C PRO A 397 1.64 4.57 -1.06
N PHE A 398 2.92 4.25 -0.92
CA PHE A 398 3.71 4.42 0.30
C PHE A 398 5.13 4.84 -0.07
N SER A 399 5.94 5.26 0.90
CA SER A 399 7.29 5.75 0.62
C SER A 399 8.15 4.69 -0.09
N CYS A 400 8.82 5.08 -1.17
CA CYS A 400 9.63 4.16 -1.98
C CYS A 400 10.84 3.63 -1.20
N ASP A 401 11.38 4.37 -0.25
CA ASP A 401 12.52 3.96 0.56
C ASP A 401 12.12 3.24 1.87
N GLU A 402 10.83 2.99 2.13
CA GLU A 402 10.42 2.31 3.36
C GLU A 402 10.59 0.79 3.27
N LEU A 403 11.24 0.21 4.29
CA LEU A 403 11.54 -1.23 4.40
C LEU A 403 10.88 -1.90 5.61
N GLU A 404 10.28 -1.14 6.50
CA GLU A 404 9.55 -1.66 7.65
C GLU A 404 8.08 -1.93 7.28
N THR A 405 7.69 -3.21 7.32
CA THR A 405 6.33 -3.66 6.95
C THR A 405 5.24 -2.96 7.77
N SER A 406 5.52 -2.70 9.05
CA SER A 406 4.61 -1.98 9.95
C SER A 406 4.41 -0.53 9.51
N GLN A 407 5.50 0.18 9.24
CA GLN A 407 5.46 1.57 8.80
C GLN A 407 4.64 1.73 7.51
N ILE A 408 4.84 0.82 6.55
CA ILE A 408 4.05 0.78 5.31
C ILE A 408 2.56 0.61 5.61
N TYR A 409 2.21 -0.33 6.50
CA TYR A 409 0.83 -0.53 6.89
C TYR A 409 0.24 0.75 7.52
N SER A 410 0.98 1.45 8.37
CA SER A 410 0.51 2.72 8.97
C SER A 410 0.32 3.85 7.95
N GLU A 411 1.11 3.87 6.87
CA GLU A 411 0.92 4.85 5.78
C GLU A 411 -0.36 4.58 4.98
N ILE A 412 -0.72 3.30 4.80
CA ILE A 412 -1.82 2.91 3.91
C ILE A 412 -3.14 2.61 4.62
N GLU A 413 -3.13 2.34 5.93
CA GLU A 413 -4.27 1.75 6.65
C GLU A 413 -5.57 2.56 6.49
N ASN A 414 -5.45 3.88 6.41
CA ASN A 414 -6.57 4.81 6.29
C ASN A 414 -7.26 4.78 4.93
N ASP A 415 -6.62 4.20 3.91
CA ASP A 415 -7.15 4.12 2.55
C ASP A 415 -7.59 2.70 2.16
N LEU A 416 -7.34 1.72 3.03
CA LEU A 416 -7.68 0.33 2.75
C LEU A 416 -9.18 0.13 2.57
N GLY A 417 -9.53 -0.60 1.51
CA GLY A 417 -10.92 -0.90 1.21
C GLY A 417 -11.73 0.31 0.78
N LYS A 418 -11.12 1.41 0.31
CA LYS A 418 -11.80 2.50 -0.42
C LYS A 418 -11.97 2.17 -1.91
N LEU A 419 -12.81 2.94 -2.60
CA LEU A 419 -12.95 2.87 -4.06
C LEU A 419 -11.72 3.47 -4.74
N LEU A 420 -11.58 3.21 -6.05
CA LEU A 420 -10.53 3.82 -6.89
C LEU A 420 -10.42 5.33 -6.67
N ILE A 421 -9.20 5.85 -6.72
CA ILE A 421 -8.92 7.29 -6.58
C ILE A 421 -8.42 7.83 -7.93
N PHE A 422 -9.03 8.92 -8.40
CA PHE A 422 -8.62 9.59 -9.64
C PHE A 422 -7.21 10.19 -9.53
N GLY A 423 -6.42 10.04 -10.59
CA GLY A 423 -5.03 10.54 -10.65
C GLY A 423 -4.02 9.63 -9.96
N GLN A 424 -4.45 8.86 -8.94
CA GLN A 424 -3.66 7.84 -8.27
C GLN A 424 -3.82 6.49 -8.96
N ASP A 425 -5.00 5.86 -8.85
CA ASP A 425 -5.27 4.53 -9.37
C ASP A 425 -5.76 4.56 -10.83
N ILE A 426 -6.57 5.56 -11.18
CA ILE A 426 -7.23 5.62 -12.49
C ILE A 426 -7.13 7.02 -13.11
N ARG A 427 -6.87 7.06 -14.42
CA ARG A 427 -6.92 8.28 -15.23
C ARG A 427 -7.84 8.07 -16.43
N LEU A 428 -8.58 9.11 -16.78
CA LEU A 428 -9.45 9.16 -17.95
C LEU A 428 -8.89 10.23 -18.89
N VAL A 429 -8.16 9.79 -19.92
CA VAL A 429 -7.38 10.71 -20.77
C VAL A 429 -7.80 10.61 -22.23
N LYS A 430 -7.78 11.76 -22.90
CA LYS A 430 -8.04 11.86 -24.34
C LYS A 430 -7.10 12.88 -24.95
N SER A 431 -6.44 12.51 -26.03
CA SER A 431 -5.65 13.44 -26.82
C SER A 431 -6.51 13.98 -27.96
N VAL A 432 -6.63 15.30 -28.04
CA VAL A 432 -7.43 16.01 -29.04
C VAL A 432 -6.53 16.92 -29.86
N CYS A 433 -6.67 16.86 -31.18
CA CYS A 433 -6.03 17.79 -32.09
C CYS A 433 -6.66 19.18 -31.95
N THR A 434 -5.85 20.21 -31.66
CA THR A 434 -6.32 21.60 -31.43
C THR A 434 -6.99 22.22 -32.66
N VAL A 435 -6.76 21.66 -33.84
CA VAL A 435 -7.32 22.10 -35.14
C VAL A 435 -8.45 21.21 -35.65
N GLY A 436 -8.86 20.19 -34.87
CA GLY A 436 -9.99 19.31 -35.20
C GLY A 436 -9.70 18.24 -36.27
N CYS A 437 -8.43 18.03 -36.65
CA CYS A 437 -8.04 16.98 -37.60
C CYS A 437 -8.13 15.60 -36.94
N TRP A 438 -8.78 14.65 -37.61
CA TRP A 438 -8.83 13.24 -37.19
C TRP A 438 -7.54 12.48 -37.53
N GLU A 439 -6.84 12.93 -38.57
CA GLU A 439 -5.53 12.42 -38.97
C GLU A 439 -4.42 13.28 -38.34
N PRO A 440 -3.28 12.69 -37.93
CA PRO A 440 -2.18 13.45 -37.38
C PRO A 440 -1.62 14.33 -38.50
N CYS A 441 -1.64 15.65 -38.29
CA CYS A 441 -1.08 16.60 -39.23
C CYS A 441 0.20 17.18 -38.61
N SER A 442 1.26 17.34 -39.39
CA SER A 442 2.55 17.87 -38.93
C SER A 442 2.46 19.29 -38.34
N ASN A 443 1.38 20.02 -38.63
CA ASN A 443 1.10 21.36 -38.11
C ASN A 443 0.10 21.42 -36.95
N CYS A 444 -0.29 20.28 -36.39
CA CYS A 444 -1.35 20.20 -35.39
C CYS A 444 -0.78 20.02 -33.98
N ALA A 445 -1.00 21.00 -33.09
CA ALA A 445 -0.72 20.80 -31.67
C ALA A 445 -1.77 19.87 -31.04
N PHE A 446 -1.33 18.99 -30.13
CA PHE A 446 -2.20 18.07 -29.39
C PHE A 446 -2.43 18.57 -27.97
N LEU A 447 -3.69 18.53 -27.51
CA LEU A 447 -4.06 18.79 -26.12
C LEU A 447 -4.42 17.47 -25.45
N GLU A 448 -3.82 17.19 -24.30
CA GLU A 448 -4.27 16.09 -23.42
C GLU A 448 -5.37 16.61 -22.49
N GLU A 449 -6.56 16.08 -22.67
CA GLU A 449 -7.72 16.31 -21.82
C GLU A 449 -7.79 15.24 -20.74
N ASP A 450 -7.98 15.67 -19.49
CA ASP A 450 -8.32 14.80 -18.36
C ASP A 450 -9.77 15.06 -17.98
N TYR A 451 -10.60 14.01 -18.02
CA TYR A 451 -12.06 14.11 -17.83
C TYR A 451 -12.43 14.86 -16.53
N HIS A 452 -11.70 14.62 -15.44
CA HIS A 452 -12.00 15.22 -14.13
C HIS A 452 -11.59 16.68 -14.03
N LYS A 453 -10.52 17.09 -14.73
CA LYS A 453 -10.09 18.50 -14.78
C LYS A 453 -11.08 19.36 -15.57
N ILE A 454 -11.87 18.76 -16.46
CA ILE A 454 -12.91 19.43 -17.24
C ILE A 454 -14.18 19.58 -16.41
N ASP A 455 -14.62 18.53 -15.70
CA ASP A 455 -15.85 18.55 -14.91
C ASP A 455 -15.74 19.45 -13.66
N ALA A 456 -14.56 19.46 -13.01
CA ALA A 456 -14.29 20.34 -11.86
C ALA A 456 -14.39 21.85 -12.17
N ARG A 457 -14.27 22.25 -13.45
CA ARG A 457 -14.47 23.65 -13.87
C ARG A 457 -15.95 24.04 -13.98
N LYS A 458 -16.88 23.07 -13.94
CA LYS A 458 -18.33 23.27 -14.01
C LYS A 458 -19.03 23.17 -12.64
N MET A 459 -18.35 22.71 -11.58
CA MET A 459 -18.92 22.57 -10.23
C MET A 459 -18.72 23.83 -9.37
N GLU A 460 -19.76 24.24 -8.63
CA GLU A 460 -19.72 25.37 -7.69
C GLU A 460 -18.81 25.10 -6.48
N SER A 461 -18.29 26.18 -5.86
CA SER A 461 -17.17 26.16 -4.90
C SER A 461 -17.40 25.37 -3.60
N SER A 462 -18.63 24.95 -3.27
CA SER A 462 -18.94 24.22 -2.04
C SER A 462 -18.86 22.69 -2.16
N GLU A 463 -18.72 22.13 -3.37
CA GLU A 463 -18.66 20.67 -3.61
C GLU A 463 -17.24 20.15 -3.87
N ARG A 464 -16.20 20.97 -3.65
CA ARG A 464 -14.78 20.61 -3.82
C ARG A 464 -14.23 19.65 -2.75
N SER A 465 -15.07 18.86 -2.10
CA SER A 465 -14.61 17.79 -1.22
C SER A 465 -13.87 16.74 -2.07
N ASN A 466 -12.62 16.45 -1.72
CA ASN A 466 -11.64 15.62 -2.45
C ASN A 466 -12.01 14.12 -2.64
N CYS A 467 -13.29 13.76 -2.57
CA CYS A 467 -13.78 12.44 -2.96
C CYS A 467 -14.87 12.63 -4.02
N LEU A 468 -14.45 12.87 -5.26
CA LEU A 468 -15.32 12.77 -6.41
C LEU A 468 -15.79 11.31 -6.51
N ASP A 469 -17.08 11.11 -6.33
CA ASP A 469 -17.81 9.84 -6.39
C ASP A 469 -17.32 9.01 -7.59
N THR A 470 -16.54 7.95 -7.34
CA THR A 470 -16.07 7.00 -8.35
C THR A 470 -17.21 6.10 -8.80
N ASN A 471 -18.26 6.74 -9.30
CA ASN A 471 -19.39 6.07 -9.89
C ASN A 471 -18.92 5.39 -11.18
N VAL A 472 -19.14 4.09 -11.26
CA VAL A 472 -18.77 3.28 -12.42
C VAL A 472 -19.37 3.81 -13.72
N ASN A 473 -20.54 4.45 -13.64
CA ASN A 473 -21.19 5.07 -14.80
C ASN A 473 -20.37 6.25 -15.36
N THR A 474 -19.60 6.96 -14.54
CA THR A 474 -18.69 8.02 -15.00
C THR A 474 -17.62 7.45 -15.91
N PHE A 475 -17.03 6.30 -15.57
CA PHE A 475 -16.04 5.62 -16.40
C PHE A 475 -16.62 5.16 -17.74
N VAL A 476 -17.81 4.55 -17.69
CA VAL A 476 -18.52 4.12 -18.91
C VAL A 476 -18.83 5.30 -19.82
N THR A 477 -19.33 6.40 -19.25
CA THR A 477 -19.64 7.63 -20.01
C THR A 477 -18.38 8.23 -20.64
N ALA A 478 -17.29 8.37 -19.87
CA ALA A 478 -16.04 8.89 -20.40
C ALA A 478 -15.50 8.01 -21.53
N TYR A 479 -15.58 6.68 -21.38
CA TYR A 479 -15.18 5.73 -22.39
C TYR A 479 -15.99 5.88 -23.69
N GLU A 480 -17.33 6.00 -23.59
CA GLU A 480 -18.22 6.25 -24.72
C GLU A 480 -17.93 7.59 -25.41
N LEU A 481 -17.43 8.59 -24.67
CA LEU A 481 -16.99 9.88 -25.19
C LEU A 481 -15.59 9.86 -25.84
N GLY A 482 -14.95 8.69 -25.91
CA GLY A 482 -13.65 8.51 -26.56
C GLY A 482 -12.45 8.66 -25.63
N TYR A 483 -12.63 8.69 -24.30
CA TYR A 483 -11.52 8.70 -23.35
C TYR A 483 -10.92 7.30 -23.20
N THR A 484 -9.60 7.23 -23.10
CA THR A 484 -8.88 6.03 -22.67
C THR A 484 -8.98 5.90 -21.15
N ILE A 485 -9.35 4.71 -20.69
CA ILE A 485 -9.24 4.33 -19.28
C ILE A 485 -7.85 3.78 -19.05
N ALA A 486 -7.07 4.45 -18.21
CA ALA A 486 -5.76 4.01 -17.74
C ALA A 486 -5.87 3.63 -16.26
N LEU A 487 -5.82 2.34 -15.95
CA LEU A 487 -5.86 1.79 -14.60
C LEU A 487 -4.46 1.32 -14.20
N ARG A 488 -3.95 1.84 -13.08
CA ARG A 488 -2.60 1.55 -12.58
C ARG A 488 -2.58 0.43 -11.55
N GLY A 489 -1.41 -0.17 -11.36
CA GLY A 489 -1.16 -1.12 -10.28
C GLY A 489 -1.93 -2.43 -10.42
N LEU A 490 -1.98 -3.01 -11.62
CA LEU A 490 -2.65 -4.30 -11.87
C LEU A 490 -2.01 -5.46 -11.10
N GLU A 491 -0.71 -5.39 -10.82
CA GLU A 491 0.04 -6.32 -9.97
C GLU A 491 -0.53 -6.40 -8.55
N PHE A 492 -1.20 -5.34 -8.08
CA PHE A 492 -1.88 -5.32 -6.78
C PHE A 492 -3.32 -5.85 -6.82
N ARG A 493 -3.84 -6.16 -8.02
CA ARG A 493 -5.27 -6.44 -8.29
C ARG A 493 -5.51 -7.79 -8.95
N CYS A 494 -4.49 -8.38 -9.58
CA CYS A 494 -4.59 -9.65 -10.28
C CYS A 494 -3.36 -10.51 -10.02
N SER A 495 -3.57 -11.67 -9.37
CA SER A 495 -2.47 -12.58 -9.00
C SER A 495 -1.64 -13.04 -10.20
N HIS A 496 -2.28 -13.32 -11.34
CA HIS A 496 -1.57 -13.73 -12.56
C HIS A 496 -0.69 -12.61 -13.14
N ILE A 497 -1.10 -11.34 -12.99
CA ILE A 497 -0.27 -10.20 -13.41
C ILE A 497 0.85 -9.95 -12.40
N ALA A 498 0.57 -10.11 -11.10
CA ALA A 498 1.57 -10.05 -10.04
C ALA A 498 2.71 -11.06 -10.28
N ASP A 499 2.36 -12.29 -10.65
CA ASP A 499 3.33 -13.34 -10.97
C ASP A 499 4.26 -12.96 -12.14
N ILE A 500 3.67 -12.38 -13.20
CA ILE A 500 4.44 -11.93 -14.37
C ILE A 500 5.34 -10.75 -13.99
N ALA A 501 4.82 -9.77 -13.26
CA ALA A 501 5.57 -8.61 -12.81
C ALA A 501 6.75 -9.02 -11.91
N GLU A 502 6.53 -9.95 -10.98
CA GLU A 502 7.58 -10.45 -10.10
C GLU A 502 8.66 -11.20 -10.87
N ALA A 503 8.27 -12.05 -11.81
CA ALA A 503 9.22 -12.76 -12.68
C ALA A 503 10.03 -11.80 -13.57
N LEU A 504 9.40 -10.77 -14.15
CA LEU A 504 10.12 -9.71 -14.88
C LEU A 504 11.09 -8.96 -13.97
N ALA A 505 10.68 -8.61 -12.74
CA ALA A 505 11.54 -7.95 -11.76
C ALA A 505 12.78 -8.82 -11.44
N VAL A 506 12.61 -10.15 -11.34
CA VAL A 506 13.71 -11.10 -11.17
C VAL A 506 14.64 -11.11 -12.39
N CYS A 507 14.09 -11.19 -13.61
CA CYS A 507 14.86 -11.19 -14.85
C CYS A 507 15.78 -9.97 -14.96
N PHE A 508 15.28 -8.78 -14.58
CA PHE A 508 16.04 -7.54 -14.67
C PHE A 508 16.78 -7.15 -13.38
N GLY A 509 16.71 -7.94 -12.32
CA GLY A 509 17.38 -7.63 -11.06
C GLY A 509 16.78 -6.45 -10.28
N GLN A 510 15.50 -6.13 -10.54
CA GLN A 510 14.80 -5.00 -9.94
C GLN A 510 13.95 -5.41 -8.74
N ALA A 511 13.59 -4.43 -7.90
CA ALA A 511 12.74 -4.63 -6.74
C ALA A 511 11.28 -4.93 -7.13
N THR A 512 10.77 -4.24 -8.15
CA THR A 512 9.39 -4.33 -8.63
C THR A 512 9.33 -4.12 -10.14
N VAL A 513 8.19 -4.48 -10.73
CA VAL A 513 7.76 -4.07 -12.07
C VAL A 513 6.31 -3.63 -11.92
N GLY A 514 5.99 -2.41 -12.37
CA GLY A 514 4.62 -1.90 -12.33
C GLY A 514 3.81 -2.41 -13.53
N ALA A 515 2.51 -2.66 -13.36
CA ALA A 515 1.63 -3.07 -14.44
C ALA A 515 0.43 -2.14 -14.60
N ASN A 516 0.22 -1.58 -15.79
CA ASN A 516 -0.89 -0.67 -16.07
C ASN A 516 -1.79 -1.20 -17.19
N LEU A 517 -3.10 -1.12 -17.01
CA LEU A 517 -4.11 -1.47 -18.02
C LEU A 517 -4.53 -0.23 -18.79
N TYR A 518 -4.65 -0.36 -20.10
CA TYR A 518 -5.18 0.68 -20.96
C TYR A 518 -6.28 0.13 -21.86
N MET A 519 -7.46 0.73 -21.74
CA MET A 519 -8.60 0.45 -22.61
C MET A 519 -8.93 1.69 -23.43
N THR A 520 -8.71 1.63 -24.73
CA THR A 520 -8.89 2.75 -25.66
C THR A 520 -10.03 2.41 -26.64
N PRO A 521 -11.11 3.23 -26.70
CA PRO A 521 -12.21 3.01 -27.64
C PRO A 521 -11.77 3.20 -29.10
N LEU A 522 -12.61 2.79 -30.04
CA LEU A 522 -12.32 2.92 -31.47
C LEU A 522 -12.20 4.39 -31.87
N ASN A 523 -11.26 4.67 -32.78
CA ASN A 523 -10.92 6.00 -33.30
C ASN A 523 -10.55 7.01 -32.21
N ALA A 524 -9.86 6.56 -31.17
CA ALA A 524 -9.42 7.40 -30.07
C ALA A 524 -7.91 7.27 -29.80
N GLN A 525 -7.36 8.31 -29.19
CA GLN A 525 -5.99 8.38 -28.67
C GLN A 525 -6.06 8.88 -27.23
N GLY A 526 -5.38 8.18 -26.32
CA GLY A 526 -5.37 8.54 -24.89
C GLY A 526 -4.37 9.65 -24.57
N PHE A 527 -3.11 9.41 -24.89
CA PHE A 527 -1.98 10.25 -24.53
C PHE A 527 -1.41 10.97 -25.75
N LYS A 528 -0.89 12.19 -25.53
CA LYS A 528 -0.06 12.90 -26.53
C LYS A 528 1.30 12.21 -26.67
N PRO A 529 2.09 12.48 -27.73
CA PRO A 529 3.45 11.95 -27.85
C PRO A 529 4.31 12.28 -26.62
N HIS A 530 4.88 11.27 -25.98
CA HIS A 530 5.69 11.41 -24.76
C HIS A 530 6.76 10.32 -24.71
N TYR A 531 7.71 10.44 -23.79
CA TYR A 531 8.59 9.33 -23.44
C TYR A 531 8.48 9.01 -21.96
N ASP A 532 8.73 7.75 -21.61
CA ASP A 532 8.80 7.29 -20.23
C ASP A 532 10.22 7.37 -19.68
N ASP A 533 10.36 7.49 -18.37
CA ASP A 533 11.62 7.39 -17.62
C ASP A 533 12.00 5.96 -17.25
N HIS A 534 11.18 4.99 -17.63
CA HIS A 534 11.36 3.56 -17.40
C HIS A 534 11.14 2.77 -18.70
N CYS A 535 11.70 1.56 -18.75
CA CYS A 535 11.52 0.70 -19.93
C CYS A 535 10.17 -0.01 -19.85
N VAL A 536 9.49 -0.17 -20.99
CA VAL A 536 8.10 -0.66 -21.01
C VAL A 536 7.95 -1.84 -21.95
N PHE A 537 7.28 -2.90 -21.49
CA PHE A 537 6.73 -3.95 -22.34
C PHE A 537 5.22 -3.76 -22.51
N VAL A 538 4.77 -3.52 -23.73
CA VAL A 538 3.37 -3.35 -24.12
C VAL A 538 2.82 -4.69 -24.61
N TRP A 539 1.94 -5.33 -23.85
CA TRP A 539 1.29 -6.59 -24.24
C TRP A 539 -0.14 -6.36 -24.72
N GLN A 540 -0.38 -6.57 -26.01
CA GLN A 540 -1.71 -6.38 -26.63
C GLN A 540 -2.62 -7.57 -26.32
N LEU A 541 -3.64 -7.38 -25.48
CA LEU A 541 -4.52 -8.46 -25.05
C LEU A 541 -5.70 -8.70 -25.98
N ALA A 542 -6.37 -7.62 -26.41
CA ALA A 542 -7.55 -7.67 -27.27
C ALA A 542 -7.57 -6.49 -28.26
N GLY A 543 -8.10 -6.72 -29.46
CA GLY A 543 -8.14 -5.72 -30.52
C GLY A 543 -6.76 -5.37 -31.08
N SER A 544 -6.64 -4.20 -31.69
CA SER A 544 -5.40 -3.72 -32.31
C SER A 544 -5.12 -2.26 -31.98
N LYS A 545 -3.83 -1.90 -31.89
CA LYS A 545 -3.38 -0.53 -31.65
C LYS A 545 -2.25 -0.13 -32.60
N PHE A 546 -2.31 1.09 -33.12
CA PHE A 546 -1.25 1.67 -33.95
C PHE A 546 -0.31 2.48 -33.08
N TRP A 547 0.98 2.27 -33.26
CA TRP A 547 2.05 2.89 -32.51
C TRP A 547 2.99 3.62 -33.46
N ASN A 548 3.33 4.84 -33.08
CA ASN A 548 4.39 5.63 -33.67
C ASN A 548 5.51 5.74 -32.63
N LEU A 549 6.74 5.42 -33.02
CA LEU A 549 7.95 5.55 -32.20
C LEU A 549 8.92 6.50 -32.90
N TRP A 550 9.58 7.36 -32.14
CA TRP A 550 10.63 8.26 -32.63
C TRP A 550 11.94 7.99 -31.91
N ASP A 551 13.04 8.44 -32.52
CA ASP A 551 14.35 8.38 -31.88
C ASP A 551 14.44 9.37 -30.69
N PRO A 552 15.08 8.97 -29.58
CA PRO A 552 15.25 9.83 -28.42
C PRO A 552 16.25 10.95 -28.69
N GLU A 553 15.90 12.18 -28.30
CA GLU A 553 16.85 13.30 -28.28
C GLU A 553 17.83 13.21 -27.10
N THR A 554 17.31 12.74 -25.96
CA THR A 554 18.07 12.53 -24.72
C THR A 554 18.10 11.04 -24.44
N LEU A 555 19.30 10.46 -24.44
CA LEU A 555 19.48 9.05 -24.13
C LEU A 555 19.25 8.81 -22.63
N LEU A 556 18.34 7.87 -22.33
CA LEU A 556 18.10 7.34 -20.99
C LEU A 556 17.80 8.41 -19.93
N PRO A 557 16.69 9.17 -20.07
CA PRO A 557 16.31 10.23 -19.13
C PRO A 557 16.05 9.67 -17.71
N ARG A 558 16.28 10.51 -16.69
CA ARG A 558 15.95 10.20 -15.27
C ARG A 558 14.53 10.58 -14.87
N LEU A 559 13.94 11.52 -15.60
CA LEU A 559 12.64 12.10 -15.30
C LEU A 559 11.73 11.95 -16.51
N TYR A 560 10.49 11.56 -16.24
CA TYR A 560 9.41 11.59 -17.22
C TYR A 560 9.26 13.00 -17.81
N SER A 561 9.01 13.09 -19.12
CA SER A 561 8.65 14.36 -19.75
C SER A 561 7.60 14.17 -20.82
N GLN A 562 6.63 15.08 -20.80
CA GLN A 562 5.71 15.30 -21.91
C GLN A 562 6.24 16.35 -22.88
N ASP A 563 7.20 17.20 -22.48
CA ASP A 563 7.72 18.30 -23.30
C ASP A 563 8.73 17.80 -24.35
N THR A 564 8.23 17.05 -25.33
CA THR A 564 9.01 16.60 -26.49
C THR A 564 9.00 17.68 -27.59
N LYS A 565 10.02 17.76 -28.44
CA LYS A 565 9.96 18.65 -29.64
C LYS A 565 8.80 18.26 -30.59
N LEU A 566 8.29 17.03 -30.47
CA LEU A 566 7.10 16.53 -31.19
C LEU A 566 5.83 17.32 -30.85
N GLU A 567 5.69 17.82 -29.61
CA GLU A 567 4.56 18.67 -29.23
C GLU A 567 4.59 20.04 -29.90
N ARG A 568 5.78 20.48 -30.30
CA ARG A 568 6.02 21.77 -30.96
C ARG A 568 5.89 21.70 -32.48
N GLY A 569 5.44 20.57 -33.05
CA GLY A 569 5.20 20.40 -34.49
C GLY A 569 6.46 20.24 -35.34
N TYR A 570 7.57 19.74 -34.76
CA TYR A 570 8.88 19.69 -35.42
C TYR A 570 9.30 18.31 -35.97
N ALA A 571 8.47 17.28 -35.89
CA ALA A 571 8.77 16.01 -36.55
C ALA A 571 7.72 15.68 -37.60
N ASP A 572 8.19 15.32 -38.78
CA ASP A 572 7.33 14.79 -39.81
C ASP A 572 6.83 13.40 -39.40
N GLU A 573 5.57 13.12 -39.74
CA GLU A 573 4.98 11.80 -39.54
C GLU A 573 5.75 10.70 -40.31
N GLU A 574 6.61 11.08 -41.24
CA GLU A 574 7.49 10.22 -42.03
C GLU A 574 8.70 9.69 -41.23
N ASP A 575 9.14 10.41 -40.20
CA ASP A 575 10.32 10.03 -39.39
C ASP A 575 9.99 8.99 -38.30
N ALA A 576 8.69 8.73 -38.06
CA ALA A 576 8.26 7.77 -37.04
C ALA A 576 8.36 6.33 -37.55
N CYS A 577 8.88 5.43 -36.73
CA CYS A 577 8.65 4.00 -36.92
C CYS A 577 7.18 3.68 -36.61
N LYS A 578 6.42 3.27 -37.64
CA LYS A 578 4.98 2.96 -37.55
C LYS A 578 4.75 1.46 -37.50
N LEU A 579 4.10 0.99 -36.44
CA LEU A 579 3.78 -0.42 -36.24
C LEU A 579 2.33 -0.61 -35.76
N SER A 580 1.77 -1.78 -36.04
CA SER A 580 0.43 -2.18 -35.60
C SER A 580 0.53 -3.41 -34.72
N LEU A 581 0.18 -3.27 -33.44
CA LEU A 581 0.11 -4.39 -32.51
C LEU A 581 -1.22 -5.10 -32.65
N LYS A 582 -1.17 -6.39 -32.91
CA LYS A 582 -2.32 -7.31 -32.89
C LYS A 582 -2.33 -8.08 -31.58
N GLU A 583 -3.45 -8.73 -31.30
CA GLU A 583 -3.60 -9.59 -30.12
C GLU A 583 -2.43 -10.56 -29.96
N GLY A 584 -1.91 -10.63 -28.73
CA GLY A 584 -0.78 -11.46 -28.35
C GLY A 584 0.60 -10.88 -28.64
N ASN A 585 0.72 -9.81 -29.44
CA ASN A 585 2.01 -9.17 -29.69
C ASN A 585 2.49 -8.40 -28.46
N ILE A 586 3.81 -8.38 -28.27
CA ILE A 586 4.48 -7.60 -27.23
C ILE A 586 5.46 -6.63 -27.89
N LEU A 587 5.38 -5.35 -27.54
CA LEU A 587 6.35 -4.33 -27.95
C LEU A 587 7.17 -3.89 -26.74
N TYR A 588 8.48 -4.05 -26.80
CA TYR A 588 9.41 -3.42 -25.89
C TYR A 588 9.75 -2.01 -26.39
N ILE A 589 9.67 -1.02 -25.48
CA ILE A 589 10.07 0.36 -25.70
C ILE A 589 11.10 0.74 -24.63
N PRO A 590 12.34 1.09 -25.01
CA PRO A 590 13.32 1.60 -24.06
C PRO A 590 12.91 2.97 -23.52
N ARG A 591 13.29 3.28 -22.27
CA ARG A 591 13.05 4.61 -21.71
C ARG A 591 13.64 5.72 -22.58
N GLY A 592 12.96 6.85 -22.65
CA GLY A 592 13.35 8.01 -23.45
C GLY A 592 12.90 7.97 -24.91
N PHE A 593 12.47 6.84 -25.46
CA PHE A 593 11.92 6.78 -26.81
C PHE A 593 10.54 7.44 -26.86
N PRO A 594 10.38 8.57 -27.57
CA PRO A 594 9.08 9.18 -27.70
C PRO A 594 8.14 8.27 -28.46
N HIS A 595 6.89 8.20 -28.02
CA HIS A 595 5.90 7.33 -28.61
C HIS A 595 4.48 7.86 -28.48
N ALA A 596 3.61 7.44 -29.38
CA ALA A 596 2.19 7.76 -29.37
C ALA A 596 1.39 6.57 -29.92
N ALA A 597 0.21 6.32 -29.34
CA ALA A 597 -0.60 5.17 -29.72
C ALA A 597 -2.08 5.51 -29.86
N ASN A 598 -2.69 5.10 -30.98
CA ASN A 598 -4.10 5.32 -31.27
C ASN A 598 -4.80 4.03 -31.72
N THR A 599 -6.10 3.95 -31.46
CA THR A 599 -6.95 2.86 -31.91
C THR A 599 -7.70 3.34 -33.14
N ARG A 600 -7.47 2.76 -34.32
CA ARG A 600 -8.13 3.14 -35.58
C ARG A 600 -8.59 1.90 -36.34
N VAL A 601 -9.52 2.09 -37.27
CA VAL A 601 -9.88 1.06 -38.26
C VAL A 601 -8.67 0.85 -39.18
N ASN A 602 -8.24 -0.40 -39.34
CA ASN A 602 -7.05 -0.73 -40.11
C ASN A 602 -7.24 -0.41 -41.60
N THR A 603 -6.76 0.75 -42.03
CA THR A 603 -6.75 1.21 -43.44
C THR A 603 -5.34 1.22 -44.03
N LEU A 604 -4.31 0.85 -43.26
CA LEU A 604 -2.93 0.78 -43.75
C LEU A 604 -2.75 -0.47 -44.61
N THR A 605 -2.31 -0.28 -45.86
CA THR A 605 -1.81 -1.38 -46.69
C THR A 605 -0.52 -1.93 -46.08
N PRO A 606 -0.22 -3.24 -46.22
CA PRO A 606 1.01 -3.85 -45.72
C PRO A 606 2.28 -3.07 -46.09
N ASP A 607 2.27 -2.42 -47.25
CA ASP A 607 3.38 -1.63 -47.81
C ASP A 607 3.71 -0.34 -47.00
N LYS A 608 2.83 0.09 -46.09
CA LYS A 608 3.03 1.29 -45.23
C LYS A 608 3.41 0.95 -43.78
N LEU A 609 3.48 -0.33 -43.42
CA LEU A 609 3.99 -0.77 -42.12
C LEU A 609 5.50 -0.94 -42.24
N CYS A 610 6.26 -0.19 -41.47
CA CYS A 610 7.71 -0.30 -41.48
C CYS A 610 8.11 -1.47 -40.56
N CYS A 611 8.23 -2.68 -41.12
CA CYS A 611 8.66 -3.87 -40.38
C CYS A 611 10.17 -3.92 -40.12
N THR A 612 10.91 -2.85 -40.40
CA THR A 612 12.35 -2.76 -40.21
C THR A 612 12.66 -1.60 -39.26
N PHE A 613 12.99 -1.94 -38.01
CA PHE A 613 13.66 -1.01 -37.10
C PHE A 613 15.00 -0.60 -37.71
N PRO A 614 15.34 0.70 -37.83
CA PRO A 614 16.64 1.12 -38.29
C PRO A 614 17.73 0.54 -37.38
N LYS A 615 18.78 -0.04 -37.97
CA LYS A 615 19.98 -0.47 -37.25
C LYS A 615 20.67 0.75 -36.64
N PHE A 616 20.55 0.96 -35.34
CA PHE A 616 21.44 1.83 -34.59
C PHE A 616 22.76 1.10 -34.35
N ALA A 617 23.68 1.19 -35.32
CA ALA A 617 25.10 0.93 -35.08
C ALA A 617 25.95 1.72 -36.10
N GLN A 618 26.96 2.42 -35.60
CA GLN A 618 28.01 3.14 -36.32
C GLN A 618 27.70 4.58 -36.78
N LYS A 619 27.57 5.50 -35.81
CA LYS A 619 28.26 6.80 -35.91
C LYS A 619 29.23 6.92 -34.73
N GLY A 620 30.38 6.27 -34.90
CA GLY A 620 31.49 6.29 -33.96
C GLY A 620 32.59 5.39 -34.47
N ASN A 621 33.68 6.02 -34.94
CA ASN A 621 34.93 5.45 -35.47
C ASN A 621 34.95 5.10 -36.97
N ASP A 622 35.32 6.12 -37.76
CA ASP A 622 36.15 5.93 -38.94
C ASP A 622 37.44 5.20 -38.55
N LEU A 623 37.59 3.94 -38.95
CA LEU A 623 38.87 3.31 -39.28
C LEU A 623 38.56 2.13 -40.20
N GLY A 624 38.76 2.36 -41.50
CA GLY A 624 38.41 1.43 -42.56
C GLY A 624 39.24 0.14 -42.54
N SER A 625 38.56 -0.98 -42.74
CA SER A 625 39.08 -2.05 -43.59
C SER A 625 37.91 -2.82 -44.20
N GLU A 626 37.96 -2.93 -45.52
CA GLU A 626 36.97 -3.56 -46.40
C GLU A 626 36.92 -5.09 -46.20
N SER A 627 35.74 -5.68 -46.29
CA SER A 627 35.44 -6.75 -47.26
C SER A 627 34.03 -7.31 -47.05
N CYS A 628 33.18 -7.08 -48.06
CA CYS A 628 31.94 -7.84 -48.25
C CYS A 628 32.30 -9.27 -48.68
N VAL A 629 31.67 -10.28 -48.05
CA VAL A 629 31.63 -11.64 -48.58
C VAL A 629 30.17 -12.03 -48.76
N GLN A 630 29.82 -12.29 -50.02
CA GLN A 630 28.56 -12.87 -50.48
C GLN A 630 28.39 -14.29 -49.92
N GLY A 631 27.15 -14.66 -49.65
CA GLY A 631 26.74 -16.04 -49.38
C GLY A 631 25.28 -16.22 -49.78
N ASP A 632 25.09 -16.64 -51.03
CA ASP A 632 23.83 -17.17 -51.57
C ASP A 632 23.51 -18.56 -50.96
N ASP A 633 22.27 -19.01 -51.23
CA ASP A 633 21.70 -20.36 -51.12
C ASP A 633 20.92 -20.73 -49.83
N LEU A 634 19.57 -20.66 -49.91
CA LEU A 634 18.68 -21.84 -50.10
C LEU A 634 17.21 -21.50 -49.79
N MET A 635 16.36 -21.45 -50.81
CA MET A 635 14.91 -21.71 -50.74
C MET A 635 14.51 -22.49 -51.99
N PRO A 636 13.74 -23.59 -51.89
CA PRO A 636 13.35 -24.35 -53.06
C PRO A 636 12.12 -23.75 -53.75
N VAL A 637 12.24 -23.73 -55.06
CA VAL A 637 11.27 -23.42 -56.11
C VAL A 637 10.02 -24.30 -56.01
N VAL A 638 8.85 -23.66 -56.21
CA VAL A 638 7.74 -24.29 -56.94
C VAL A 638 7.32 -23.31 -58.03
N ASP A 639 7.52 -23.75 -59.27
CA ASP A 639 7.31 -23.03 -60.52
C ASP A 639 5.85 -22.83 -60.91
N ALA A 640 5.71 -21.87 -61.84
CA ALA A 640 4.94 -21.94 -63.09
C ALA A 640 3.68 -21.07 -63.20
N ASP A 641 3.92 -19.88 -63.77
CA ASP A 641 3.37 -19.42 -65.05
C ASP A 641 1.86 -19.24 -65.23
N SER A 642 1.47 -17.98 -65.44
CA SER A 642 1.10 -17.53 -66.80
C SER A 642 0.94 -16.01 -66.87
N GLU A 643 1.74 -15.42 -67.76
CA GLU A 643 1.67 -14.04 -68.23
C GLU A 643 0.33 -13.72 -68.91
N GLY A 644 -0.11 -12.45 -68.85
CA GLY A 644 -1.16 -11.95 -69.75
C GLY A 644 -1.74 -10.57 -69.44
N CYS A 645 -1.18 -9.55 -70.11
CA CYS A 645 -1.83 -8.31 -70.58
C CYS A 645 -2.26 -7.19 -69.60
N LEU A 646 -1.37 -6.18 -69.49
CA LEU A 646 -1.52 -4.81 -70.03
C LEU A 646 -2.88 -4.05 -69.92
N ASN A 647 -2.80 -2.88 -69.26
CA ASN A 647 -3.38 -1.58 -69.64
C ASN A 647 -4.87 -1.48 -70.02
N ARG A 648 -5.69 -0.79 -69.18
CA ARG A 648 -6.37 0.50 -69.50
C ARG A 648 -7.47 0.90 -68.50
N LYS A 649 -7.40 2.17 -68.09
CA LYS A 649 -8.46 3.19 -67.89
C LYS A 649 -9.53 3.03 -66.77
N LYS A 650 -9.52 4.07 -65.92
CA LYS A 650 -10.67 4.79 -65.31
C LYS A 650 -11.96 4.71 -66.15
N HIS A 651 -13.09 4.33 -65.54
CA HIS A 651 -14.29 5.15 -65.31
C HIS A 651 -15.51 4.29 -64.94
N GLU A 652 -16.35 4.88 -64.06
CA GLU A 652 -17.80 4.71 -63.92
C GLU A 652 -18.40 3.52 -63.17
N TRP A 653 -19.02 3.89 -62.03
CA TRP A 653 -20.12 3.20 -61.40
C TRP A 653 -21.36 3.19 -62.30
N GLY A 654 -22.00 2.03 -62.42
CA GLY A 654 -23.42 1.92 -62.74
C GLY A 654 -23.75 1.09 -63.97
N ALA A 655 -24.18 -0.17 -63.78
CA ALA A 655 -25.41 -0.71 -64.36
C ALA A 655 -25.53 -2.22 -64.09
N LEU A 656 -26.60 -2.57 -63.39
CA LEU A 656 -27.48 -3.73 -63.59
C LEU A 656 -26.87 -5.14 -63.74
N SER A 657 -27.20 -5.92 -62.71
CA SER A 657 -27.58 -7.33 -62.77
C SER A 657 -28.12 -7.78 -64.14
N THR A 658 -27.51 -8.82 -64.74
CA THR A 658 -28.19 -10.06 -65.13
C THR A 658 -27.21 -11.06 -65.76
N TYR A 659 -27.39 -12.34 -65.42
CA TYR A 659 -26.79 -13.55 -66.01
C TYR A 659 -25.28 -13.79 -65.86
N PHE A 660 -24.90 -14.53 -64.81
CA PHE A 660 -24.16 -15.80 -64.99
C PHE A 660 -24.55 -16.78 -63.89
N SER A 661 -25.30 -17.80 -64.29
CA SER A 661 -25.53 -19.05 -63.58
C SER A 661 -24.22 -19.84 -63.53
N GLY A 662 -23.67 -20.05 -62.33
CA GLY A 662 -22.48 -20.87 -62.11
C GLY A 662 -22.23 -21.06 -60.62
N ASN A 663 -22.74 -22.16 -60.06
CA ASN A 663 -22.48 -22.59 -58.69
C ASN A 663 -21.00 -22.97 -58.53
N CYS A 664 -20.16 -22.00 -58.16
CA CYS A 664 -18.80 -22.27 -57.70
C CYS A 664 -18.76 -22.15 -56.17
N SER A 665 -18.55 -23.26 -55.47
CA SER A 665 -18.44 -23.33 -54.00
C SER A 665 -17.31 -22.47 -53.43
N CYS A 666 -16.35 -22.07 -54.28
CA CYS A 666 -15.21 -21.23 -53.92
C CYS A 666 -15.63 -19.76 -53.71
N LEU A 667 -16.60 -19.26 -54.48
CA LEU A 667 -17.13 -17.89 -54.37
C LEU A 667 -18.09 -17.73 -53.19
N LYS A 668 -18.78 -18.81 -52.80
CA LYS A 668 -19.54 -18.85 -51.54
C LYS A 668 -18.60 -18.88 -50.35
N LYS A 669 -17.50 -19.65 -50.39
CA LYS A 669 -16.45 -19.56 -49.35
C LYS A 669 -15.74 -18.22 -49.31
N LEU A 670 -15.55 -17.52 -50.43
CA LEU A 670 -14.97 -16.17 -50.49
C LEU A 670 -15.94 -15.07 -50.04
N LYS A 671 -17.24 -15.18 -50.36
CA LYS A 671 -18.27 -14.30 -49.80
C LYS A 671 -18.52 -14.60 -48.33
N ASP A 672 -18.55 -15.85 -47.92
CA ASP A 672 -18.68 -16.24 -46.51
C ASP A 672 -17.41 -15.90 -45.72
N SER A 673 -16.22 -15.80 -46.34
CA SER A 673 -15.00 -15.29 -45.66
C SER A 673 -14.85 -13.77 -45.73
N GLN A 674 -15.27 -13.08 -46.79
CA GLN A 674 -15.34 -11.61 -46.80
C GLN A 674 -16.50 -11.06 -45.96
N GLN A 675 -17.57 -11.84 -45.75
CA GLN A 675 -18.71 -11.51 -44.90
C GLN A 675 -18.58 -12.11 -43.48
N ALA A 676 -17.66 -13.07 -43.25
CA ALA A 676 -17.14 -13.41 -41.91
C ALA A 676 -15.99 -12.49 -41.45
N ILE A 677 -15.40 -11.71 -42.37
CA ILE A 677 -14.71 -10.44 -42.03
C ILE A 677 -15.77 -9.32 -41.94
N CYS A 678 -16.94 -9.62 -41.38
CA CYS A 678 -17.53 -8.68 -40.44
C CYS A 678 -16.59 -8.65 -39.22
N THR A 679 -15.45 -7.95 -39.34
CA THR A 679 -14.61 -7.56 -38.21
C THR A 679 -15.54 -6.92 -37.19
N LYS A 680 -15.88 -7.66 -36.12
CA LYS A 680 -16.36 -7.05 -34.89
C LYS A 680 -15.33 -5.95 -34.60
N MET A 681 -15.78 -4.70 -34.67
CA MET A 681 -14.97 -3.54 -34.36
C MET A 681 -14.63 -3.61 -32.87
N VAL A 682 -13.42 -4.06 -32.53
CA VAL A 682 -13.04 -4.29 -31.12
C VAL A 682 -12.25 -3.10 -30.61
N PRO A 683 -12.59 -2.55 -29.43
CA PRO A 683 -11.72 -1.62 -28.74
C PRO A 683 -10.35 -2.23 -28.44
N SER A 684 -9.34 -1.39 -28.23
CA SER A 684 -8.00 -1.87 -27.86
C SER A 684 -7.89 -2.06 -26.35
N LEU A 685 -7.39 -3.23 -25.93
CA LEU A 685 -7.02 -3.54 -24.56
C LEU A 685 -5.57 -4.02 -24.53
N HIS A 686 -4.72 -3.34 -23.76
CA HIS A 686 -3.33 -3.76 -23.54
C HIS A 686 -2.91 -3.49 -22.11
N ILE A 687 -1.89 -4.24 -21.67
CA ILE A 687 -1.19 -4.02 -20.42
C ILE A 687 0.21 -3.49 -20.75
N THR A 688 0.72 -2.58 -19.96
CA THR A 688 2.15 -2.27 -19.95
C THR A 688 2.79 -2.82 -18.69
N PHE A 689 4.01 -3.34 -18.82
CA PHE A 689 4.89 -3.69 -17.70
C PHE A 689 6.06 -2.72 -17.70
N GLY A 690 6.10 -1.82 -16.72
CA GLY A 690 7.14 -0.82 -16.54
C GLY A 690 8.24 -1.35 -15.63
N VAL A 691 9.46 -1.48 -16.16
CA VAL A 691 10.64 -1.86 -15.38
C VAL A 691 11.28 -0.58 -14.85
N GLU A 692 10.87 -0.20 -13.65
CA GLU A 692 11.41 0.94 -12.92
C GLU A 692 12.69 0.53 -12.18
N VAL A 693 13.71 1.37 -12.27
CA VAL A 693 14.97 1.18 -11.54
C VAL A 693 14.94 2.10 -10.33
N GLU A 694 14.70 1.52 -9.15
CA GLU A 694 14.72 2.30 -7.91
C GLU A 694 16.16 2.80 -7.63
N PRO A 695 16.34 3.99 -7.01
CA PRO A 695 17.66 4.62 -6.85
C PRO A 695 18.77 3.73 -6.26
N PRO A 696 18.53 2.87 -5.24
CA PRO A 696 19.56 1.97 -4.71
C PRO A 696 20.06 0.92 -5.71
N PHE A 697 19.29 0.65 -6.77
CA PHE A 697 19.55 -0.39 -7.75
C PHE A 697 19.92 0.16 -9.12
N ASP A 698 20.04 1.49 -9.27
CA ASP A 698 20.80 2.06 -10.37
C ASP A 698 22.31 1.86 -10.14
N TRP A 699 23.14 2.13 -11.15
CA TRP A 699 24.59 1.93 -11.05
C TRP A 699 25.24 2.74 -9.91
N GLU A 700 24.69 3.93 -9.60
CA GLU A 700 25.13 4.78 -8.48
C GLU A 700 24.99 4.05 -7.14
N GLY A 701 23.90 3.30 -6.98
CA GLY A 701 23.64 2.54 -5.76
C GLY A 701 24.76 1.56 -5.44
N LEU A 702 25.31 0.88 -6.45
CA LEU A 702 26.47 -0.01 -6.27
C LEU A 702 27.70 0.77 -5.77
N VAL A 703 27.95 1.97 -6.31
CA VAL A 703 29.08 2.81 -5.89
C VAL A 703 28.89 3.32 -4.47
N HIS A 704 27.67 3.74 -4.10
CA HIS A 704 27.34 4.13 -2.73
C HIS A 704 27.49 2.99 -1.74
N MET A 705 27.10 1.76 -2.10
CA MET A 705 27.31 0.58 -1.26
C MET A 705 28.79 0.25 -1.11
N SER A 706 29.58 0.37 -2.20
CA SER A 706 31.03 0.22 -2.11
C SER A 706 31.67 1.28 -1.21
N LEU A 707 31.19 2.52 -1.29
CA LEU A 707 31.65 3.62 -0.44
C LEU A 707 31.35 3.31 1.02
N GLU A 708 30.18 2.74 1.31
CA GLU A 708 29.81 2.35 2.67
C GLU A 708 30.62 1.19 3.23
N CYS A 709 30.87 0.15 2.42
CA CYS A 709 31.76 -0.94 2.80
C CYS A 709 33.16 -0.42 3.12
N TRP A 710 33.72 0.38 2.22
CA TRP A 710 35.04 0.98 2.40
C TRP A 710 35.12 1.86 3.65
N TRP A 711 34.12 2.73 3.87
CA TRP A 711 34.08 3.63 5.02
C TRP A 711 34.05 2.85 6.34
N THR A 712 33.28 1.76 6.38
CA THR A 712 33.14 0.92 7.57
C THR A 712 34.45 0.19 7.92
N GLU A 713 35.19 -0.27 6.91
CA GLU A 713 36.46 -0.99 7.08
C GLU A 713 37.64 -0.09 7.43
N GLN A 714 37.69 1.12 6.86
CA GLN A 714 38.79 2.08 7.04
C GLN A 714 38.57 3.05 8.20
N ASN A 715 37.61 2.75 9.08
CA ASN A 715 37.02 3.62 10.11
C ASN A 715 37.99 4.29 11.12
N GLY A 716 39.29 3.98 11.07
CA GLY A 716 40.29 4.41 12.07
C GLY A 716 41.44 5.28 11.58
N ASP A 717 41.75 5.33 10.27
CA ASP A 717 43.07 5.84 9.83
C ASP A 717 43.05 7.24 9.20
N LEU A 718 41.92 7.69 8.65
CA LEU A 718 41.82 8.97 7.91
C LEU A 718 41.30 10.14 8.74
N PHE A 719 40.49 9.87 9.77
CA PHE A 719 39.82 10.89 10.59
C PHE A 719 39.90 10.53 12.07
N ASP A 720 39.96 11.54 12.95
CA ASP A 720 39.98 11.32 14.40
C ASP A 720 38.68 10.63 14.86
N SER A 721 38.81 9.42 15.40
CA SER A 721 37.70 8.59 15.90
C SER A 721 36.79 9.28 16.94
N SER A 722 37.23 10.40 17.53
CA SER A 722 36.48 11.16 18.52
C SER A 722 35.48 12.17 17.93
N ASP A 723 35.63 12.58 16.67
CA ASP A 723 34.71 13.52 15.99
C ASP A 723 33.84 12.81 14.94
N LEU A 724 32.81 12.13 15.43
CA LEU A 724 31.81 11.44 14.59
C LEU A 724 31.11 12.40 13.60
N GLY A 725 31.00 13.67 13.96
CA GLY A 725 30.36 14.69 13.14
C GLY A 725 31.13 15.06 11.88
N ALA A 726 32.44 15.29 12.04
CA ALA A 726 33.33 15.52 10.89
C ALA A 726 33.42 14.28 10.00
N ARG A 727 33.44 13.08 10.60
CA ARG A 727 33.44 11.82 9.86
C ARG A 727 32.23 11.69 8.95
N ASP A 728 31.03 11.85 9.49
CA ASP A 728 29.77 11.72 8.75
C ASP A 728 29.62 12.81 7.68
N PHE A 729 30.20 14.01 7.92
CA PHE A 729 30.24 15.08 6.94
C PHE A 729 31.03 14.70 5.68
N TYR A 730 32.29 14.24 5.80
CA TYR A 730 33.10 13.86 4.63
C TYR A 730 32.53 12.65 3.89
N LYS A 731 31.96 11.69 4.64
CA LYS A 731 31.21 10.58 4.07
C LYS A 731 30.05 11.08 3.21
N GLY A 732 29.22 11.96 3.75
CA GLY A 732 28.11 12.59 3.04
C GLY A 732 28.58 13.34 1.79
N MET A 733 29.67 14.09 1.89
CA MET A 733 30.28 14.77 0.73
C MET A 733 30.68 13.79 -0.37
N LEU A 734 31.26 12.62 -0.05
CA LEU A 734 31.58 11.60 -1.04
C LEU A 734 30.33 10.99 -1.69
N HIS A 735 29.25 10.78 -0.92
CA HIS A 735 27.97 10.37 -1.50
C HIS A 735 27.45 11.42 -2.50
N VAL A 736 27.47 12.71 -2.15
CA VAL A 736 27.05 13.79 -3.06
C VAL A 736 27.96 13.84 -4.31
N ALA A 737 29.25 13.55 -4.16
CA ALA A 737 30.19 13.47 -5.28
C ALA A 737 29.81 12.34 -6.27
N VAL A 738 29.47 11.15 -5.77
CA VAL A 738 28.97 10.04 -6.60
C VAL A 738 27.71 10.44 -7.36
N ARG A 739 26.75 11.11 -6.68
CA ARG A 739 25.51 11.57 -7.31
C ARG A 739 25.77 12.55 -8.46
N GLN A 740 26.75 13.43 -8.30
CA GLN A 740 27.15 14.37 -9.35
C GLN A 740 27.59 13.68 -10.64
N CYS A 741 28.33 12.58 -10.52
CA CYS A 741 28.74 11.78 -11.68
C CYS A 741 27.54 11.14 -12.38
N GLY A 742 26.54 10.75 -11.59
CA GLY A 742 25.21 10.34 -12.01
C GLY A 742 24.64 11.20 -13.14
N ASP A 743 24.60 12.51 -12.93
CA ASP A 743 23.97 13.44 -13.86
C ASP A 743 24.81 13.68 -15.13
N LYS A 744 26.13 13.49 -15.04
CA LYS A 744 27.06 13.71 -16.17
C LYS A 744 27.15 12.51 -17.12
N TYR A 745 26.97 11.27 -16.64
CA TYR A 745 27.27 10.05 -17.41
C TYR A 745 26.11 9.03 -17.42
N SER A 746 25.13 9.22 -18.30
CA SER A 746 23.98 8.31 -18.45
C SER A 746 24.28 7.00 -19.18
N SER A 747 25.47 6.86 -19.79
CA SER A 747 25.91 5.66 -20.52
C SER A 747 26.17 4.44 -19.62
N PHE A 748 26.22 4.63 -18.30
CA PHE A 748 26.58 3.62 -17.31
C PHE A 748 25.39 2.87 -16.69
N ARG A 749 24.20 2.98 -17.29
CA ARG A 749 22.99 2.43 -16.67
C ARG A 749 22.83 0.91 -16.77
N LYS A 750 23.64 0.21 -17.59
CA LYS A 750 23.72 -1.26 -17.57
C LYS A 750 24.10 -1.83 -16.18
N GLY A 751 24.70 -1.01 -15.31
CA GLY A 751 24.97 -1.38 -13.92
C GLY A 751 23.72 -1.72 -13.10
N CYS A 752 22.52 -1.31 -13.50
CA CYS A 752 21.29 -1.66 -12.77
C CYS A 752 20.96 -3.16 -12.81
N LEU A 753 21.70 -3.92 -13.62
CA LEU A 753 21.41 -5.30 -13.93
C LEU A 753 22.33 -6.32 -13.25
N ILE A 754 23.14 -5.88 -12.29
CA ILE A 754 24.07 -6.75 -11.54
C ILE A 754 23.34 -7.94 -10.93
N ALA A 755 22.13 -7.71 -10.41
CA ALA A 755 21.29 -8.73 -9.80
C ALA A 755 20.27 -9.35 -10.76
N ALA A 756 20.49 -9.28 -12.06
CA ALA A 756 19.69 -10.01 -13.02
C ALA A 756 20.00 -11.50 -12.98
N LYS A 757 18.97 -12.32 -13.17
CA LYS A 757 19.08 -13.77 -13.22
C LYS A 757 18.93 -14.28 -14.64
N SER A 758 19.85 -15.14 -15.05
CA SER A 758 19.79 -15.89 -16.31
C SER A 758 19.29 -17.32 -16.06
N ARG A 759 18.76 -17.99 -17.09
CA ARG A 759 17.98 -19.24 -16.98
C ARG A 759 18.79 -20.40 -16.39
N HIS A 760 20.11 -20.43 -16.58
CA HIS A 760 20.98 -21.51 -16.08
C HIS A 760 21.85 -21.17 -14.87
N LYS A 761 21.72 -19.97 -14.29
CA LYS A 761 22.47 -19.59 -13.08
C LYS A 761 21.52 -19.31 -11.92
N GLU A 762 21.60 -20.13 -10.87
CA GLU A 762 21.04 -19.76 -9.57
C GLU A 762 21.67 -18.46 -9.03
N ALA A 763 22.88 -18.12 -9.49
CA ALA A 763 23.67 -16.95 -9.14
C ALA A 763 23.46 -15.76 -10.11
N TYR A 764 23.50 -14.55 -9.55
CA TYR A 764 23.42 -13.29 -10.27
C TYR A 764 24.61 -13.06 -11.24
N ASN A 765 24.43 -12.21 -12.25
CA ASN A 765 25.43 -11.88 -13.28
C ASN A 765 26.65 -11.04 -12.80
N ILE A 766 27.05 -11.19 -11.55
CA ILE A 766 28.05 -10.39 -10.83
C ILE A 766 29.37 -10.31 -11.60
N ASP A 767 29.93 -11.45 -12.04
CA ASP A 767 31.26 -11.49 -12.67
C ASP A 767 31.34 -10.65 -13.96
N ARG A 768 30.21 -10.44 -14.66
CA ARG A 768 30.15 -9.67 -15.91
C ARG A 768 30.36 -8.16 -15.68
N PHE A 769 30.10 -7.66 -14.46
CA PHE A 769 30.07 -6.22 -14.17
C PHE A 769 31.29 -5.70 -13.39
N GLU A 770 32.27 -6.54 -13.04
CA GLU A 770 33.45 -6.09 -12.29
C GLU A 770 34.31 -5.08 -13.08
N SER A 771 34.60 -5.38 -14.36
CA SER A 771 35.37 -4.46 -15.22
C SER A 771 34.62 -3.15 -15.43
N PHE A 772 33.29 -3.23 -15.52
CA PHE A 772 32.42 -2.07 -15.65
C PHE A 772 32.47 -1.20 -14.40
N PHE A 773 32.35 -1.81 -13.21
CA PHE A 773 32.49 -1.12 -11.93
C PHE A 773 33.85 -0.43 -11.76
N LYS A 774 34.96 -1.10 -12.15
CA LYS A 774 36.28 -0.46 -12.14
C LYS A 774 36.32 0.79 -13.02
N GLY A 775 35.66 0.75 -14.19
CA GLY A 775 35.47 1.92 -15.04
C GLY A 775 34.70 3.04 -14.35
N LEU A 776 33.58 2.70 -13.67
CA LEU A 776 32.79 3.68 -12.91
C LEU A 776 33.59 4.39 -11.84
N ILE A 777 34.34 3.64 -11.03
CA ILE A 777 35.15 4.19 -9.94
C ILE A 777 36.22 5.16 -10.49
N GLN A 778 36.80 4.85 -11.65
CA GLN A 778 37.76 5.75 -12.31
C GLN A 778 37.10 7.03 -12.83
N GLU A 779 35.87 6.98 -13.31
CA GLU A 779 35.15 8.18 -13.74
C GLU A 779 34.72 9.04 -12.54
N VAL A 780 34.32 8.43 -11.42
CA VAL A 780 34.09 9.14 -10.15
C VAL A 780 35.36 9.85 -9.69
N ALA A 781 36.52 9.22 -9.80
CA ALA A 781 37.79 9.84 -9.45
C ALA A 781 38.07 11.13 -10.24
N LYS A 782 37.72 11.16 -11.53
CA LYS A 782 38.00 12.26 -12.47
C LYS A 782 37.00 13.41 -12.38
N ALA A 783 35.72 13.13 -12.13
CA ALA A 783 34.63 14.05 -12.42
C ALA A 783 34.22 14.97 -11.25
N THR A 784 34.74 14.73 -10.04
CA THR A 784 34.27 15.38 -8.81
C THR A 784 35.30 16.35 -8.26
N ALA A 785 35.04 17.66 -8.40
CA ALA A 785 35.79 18.72 -7.76
C ALA A 785 35.07 19.18 -6.48
N PHE A 786 35.81 19.40 -5.39
CA PHE A 786 35.24 19.70 -4.07
C PHE A 786 34.30 20.91 -4.09
N ASN A 787 34.67 21.95 -4.83
CA ASN A 787 33.86 23.16 -5.00
C ASN A 787 32.49 22.90 -5.65
N GLU A 788 32.40 22.00 -6.62
CA GLU A 788 31.14 21.66 -7.28
C GLU A 788 30.22 20.86 -6.32
N VAL A 789 30.79 19.91 -5.59
CA VAL A 789 30.05 19.13 -4.57
C VAL A 789 29.54 20.05 -3.47
N MET A 790 30.40 20.96 -2.98
CA MET A 790 30.03 21.95 -1.97
C MET A 790 28.92 22.88 -2.46
N HIS A 791 28.99 23.32 -3.72
CA HIS A 791 27.94 24.16 -4.31
C HIS A 791 26.57 23.45 -4.34
N MET A 792 26.52 22.15 -4.66
CA MET A 792 25.25 21.40 -4.61
C MET A 792 24.67 21.32 -3.20
N VAL A 793 25.51 21.05 -2.19
CA VAL A 793 25.09 21.01 -0.79
C VAL A 793 24.58 22.38 -0.33
N LEU A 794 25.32 23.44 -0.61
CA LEU A 794 24.90 24.81 -0.26
C LEU A 794 23.60 25.21 -0.98
N THR A 795 23.45 24.85 -2.26
CA THR A 795 22.21 25.10 -3.01
C THR A 795 21.03 24.38 -2.36
N ALA A 796 21.20 23.12 -1.96
CA ALA A 796 20.18 22.34 -1.27
C ALA A 796 19.74 22.99 0.06
N ILE A 797 20.71 23.48 0.84
CA ILE A 797 20.46 24.19 2.10
C ILE A 797 19.72 25.51 1.87
N ASP A 798 20.16 26.31 0.89
CA ASP A 798 19.62 27.65 0.61
C ASP A 798 18.23 27.59 -0.06
N THR A 799 17.84 26.43 -0.59
CA THR A 799 16.50 26.18 -1.13
C THR A 799 15.78 25.05 -0.35
N PRO A 800 15.25 25.32 0.86
CA PRO A 800 14.63 24.32 1.72
C PRO A 800 13.37 23.66 1.13
N ALA A 801 12.78 24.25 0.09
CA ALA A 801 11.68 23.65 -0.66
C ALA A 801 12.15 22.66 -1.74
N SER A 802 13.47 22.48 -1.92
CA SER A 802 14.04 21.54 -2.88
C SER A 802 14.24 20.17 -2.24
N THR A 803 13.68 19.13 -2.83
CA THR A 803 13.87 17.71 -2.49
C THR A 803 15.25 17.20 -2.97
N SER A 804 16.25 18.09 -3.04
CA SER A 804 17.48 17.88 -3.79
C SER A 804 18.45 16.88 -3.16
N LEU A 805 18.35 16.66 -1.84
CA LEU A 805 19.11 15.65 -1.10
C LEU A 805 18.23 14.47 -0.61
N ASP A 806 16.93 14.45 -0.91
CA ASP A 806 16.01 13.39 -0.46
C ASP A 806 16.43 12.00 -0.97
N TRP A 807 17.15 11.94 -2.10
CA TRP A 807 17.73 10.71 -2.60
C TRP A 807 18.70 10.05 -1.60
N MET A 808 19.25 10.79 -0.62
CA MET A 808 20.12 10.24 0.41
C MET A 808 19.36 9.43 1.46
N HIS A 809 18.03 9.55 1.54
CA HIS A 809 17.23 8.90 2.58
C HIS A 809 17.40 7.38 2.62
N TRP A 810 17.54 6.72 1.46
CA TRP A 810 17.73 5.27 1.42
C TRP A 810 19.11 4.82 1.94
N LEU A 811 20.09 5.72 2.05
CA LEU A 811 21.41 5.41 2.61
C LEU A 811 21.32 4.99 4.08
N ARG A 812 20.26 5.40 4.80
CA ARG A 812 19.98 4.94 6.19
C ARG A 812 19.91 3.42 6.31
N HIS A 813 19.62 2.71 5.22
CA HIS A 813 19.55 1.24 5.19
C HIS A 813 20.91 0.56 5.04
N LEU A 814 21.95 1.32 4.68
CA LEU A 814 23.33 0.86 4.61
C LEU A 814 24.09 1.13 5.92
N SER A 815 23.70 2.19 6.64
CA SER A 815 24.44 2.75 7.76
C SER A 815 24.05 2.16 9.13
N GLY A 816 24.91 2.35 10.15
CA GLY A 816 24.64 1.91 11.53
C GLY A 816 23.59 2.77 12.28
N LYS A 817 23.13 2.32 13.46
CA LYS A 817 22.07 2.99 14.27
C LYS A 817 22.30 4.48 14.62
N HIS A 818 23.55 4.96 14.60
CA HIS A 818 23.87 6.39 14.83
C HIS A 818 23.70 7.23 13.56
N GLU A 819 23.93 6.63 12.39
CA GLU A 819 23.93 7.28 11.08
C GLU A 819 22.53 7.27 10.44
N THR A 820 21.62 6.41 10.94
CA THR A 820 20.21 6.40 10.51
C THR A 820 19.51 7.74 10.74
N THR A 821 19.85 8.48 11.80
CA THR A 821 19.29 9.80 12.07
C THR A 821 19.86 10.87 11.14
N VAL A 822 21.11 10.71 10.68
CA VAL A 822 21.79 11.66 9.78
C VAL A 822 21.14 11.64 8.40
N TRP A 823 20.98 10.46 7.80
CA TRP A 823 20.38 10.34 6.46
C TRP A 823 18.85 10.44 6.47
N SER A 824 18.22 10.49 7.64
CA SER A 824 16.78 10.81 7.76
C SER A 824 16.49 12.30 7.58
N ASP A 825 17.47 13.18 7.74
CA ASP A 825 17.37 14.61 7.43
C ASP A 825 18.74 15.17 6.99
N PRO A 826 19.16 14.86 5.75
CA PRO A 826 20.49 15.22 5.26
C PRO A 826 20.69 16.73 5.15
N VAL A 827 19.62 17.49 4.82
CA VAL A 827 19.69 18.96 4.66
C VAL A 827 20.01 19.62 6.00
N THR A 828 19.27 19.27 7.06
CA THR A 828 19.52 19.81 8.41
C THR A 828 20.91 19.41 8.90
N PHE A 829 21.33 18.16 8.68
CA PHE A 829 22.67 17.70 9.06
C PHE A 829 23.79 18.54 8.42
N PHE A 830 23.76 18.76 7.10
CA PHE A 830 24.77 19.57 6.44
C PHE A 830 24.70 21.04 6.86
N HIS A 831 23.50 21.59 7.03
CA HIS A 831 23.30 22.95 7.51
C HIS A 831 23.97 23.15 8.89
N ASP A 832 23.68 22.29 9.86
CA ASP A 832 24.24 22.40 11.22
C ASP A 832 25.76 22.31 11.24
N ARG A 833 26.35 21.49 10.35
CA ARG A 833 27.81 21.37 10.21
C ARG A 833 28.44 22.58 9.53
N LEU A 834 27.73 23.22 8.62
CA LEU A 834 28.23 24.35 7.83
C LEU A 834 27.94 25.73 8.46
N ILE A 835 27.06 25.81 9.46
CA ILE A 835 26.82 27.05 10.23
C ILE A 835 28.10 27.48 10.96
N ASP A 836 28.76 26.55 11.66
CA ASP A 836 29.98 26.83 12.44
C ASP A 836 31.20 27.06 11.54
N SER A 837 31.18 26.54 10.30
CA SER A 837 32.27 26.64 9.34
C SER A 837 32.29 27.95 8.53
N LYS A 838 31.33 28.87 8.74
CA LYS A 838 31.25 30.17 8.03
C LYS A 838 32.41 31.14 8.34
N ALA A 839 33.40 30.74 9.13
CA ALA A 839 34.62 31.51 9.38
C ALA A 839 35.88 30.84 8.79
N ARG A 840 36.44 31.53 7.77
CA ARG A 840 37.81 31.45 7.19
C ARG A 840 38.02 30.52 5.99
N SER A 841 38.61 31.10 4.93
CA SER A 841 39.13 30.42 3.74
C SER A 841 40.12 29.30 4.05
N GLU A 842 40.89 29.41 5.14
CA GLU A 842 41.83 28.37 5.61
C GLU A 842 41.13 27.05 5.97
N LEU A 843 39.88 27.10 6.42
CA LEU A 843 39.10 25.90 6.76
C LEU A 843 38.60 25.17 5.50
N LEU A 844 38.27 25.92 4.44
CA LEU A 844 37.83 25.37 3.16
C LEU A 844 38.97 24.65 2.43
N GLU A 845 40.19 25.21 2.48
CA GLU A 845 41.38 24.57 1.93
C GLU A 845 41.69 23.24 2.65
N ASP A 846 41.61 23.21 3.99
CA ASP A 846 41.78 21.98 4.78
C ASP A 846 40.68 20.94 4.48
N MET A 847 39.42 21.38 4.34
CA MET A 847 38.32 20.51 3.96
C MET A 847 38.50 19.91 2.55
N GLU A 848 38.97 20.72 1.59
CA GLU A 848 39.23 20.27 0.23
C GLU A 848 40.35 19.21 0.20
N VAL A 849 41.45 19.44 0.93
CA VAL A 849 42.55 18.48 1.04
C VAL A 849 42.06 17.17 1.65
N LYS A 850 41.33 17.23 2.78
CA LYS A 850 40.78 16.03 3.44
C LYS A 850 39.80 15.27 2.56
N PHE A 851 38.91 15.99 1.87
CA PHE A 851 38.00 15.40 0.90
C PHE A 851 38.77 14.69 -0.23
N SER A 852 39.80 15.33 -0.78
CA SER A 852 40.61 14.73 -1.86
C SER A 852 41.32 13.47 -1.38
N VAL A 853 41.93 13.49 -0.19
CA VAL A 853 42.60 12.31 0.40
C VAL A 853 41.61 11.17 0.61
N ALA A 854 40.43 11.46 1.15
CA ALA A 854 39.38 10.45 1.35
C ALA A 854 38.88 9.88 0.03
N LYS A 855 38.66 10.73 -0.99
CA LYS A 855 38.25 10.33 -2.33
C LYS A 855 39.28 9.41 -2.98
N ASP A 856 40.55 9.78 -2.97
CA ASP A 856 41.62 9.01 -3.61
C ASP A 856 41.84 7.65 -2.89
N SER A 857 41.69 7.64 -1.57
CA SER A 857 41.72 6.41 -0.77
C SER A 857 40.54 5.48 -1.10
N PHE A 858 39.31 6.03 -1.23
CA PHE A 858 38.15 5.26 -1.67
C PHE A 858 38.36 4.67 -3.07
N VAL A 859 38.76 5.49 -4.03
CA VAL A 859 38.96 5.09 -5.43
C VAL A 859 39.97 3.95 -5.57
N SER A 860 41.03 3.96 -4.75
CA SER A 860 42.08 2.93 -4.78
C SER A 860 41.69 1.64 -4.07
N SER A 861 40.71 1.69 -3.15
CA SER A 861 40.36 0.58 -2.25
C SER A 861 38.93 0.06 -2.44
N ALA A 862 38.16 0.61 -3.39
CA ALA A 862 36.78 0.21 -3.66
C ALA A 862 36.66 -1.28 -3.99
N ASN A 863 35.82 -2.00 -3.24
CA ASN A 863 35.68 -3.45 -3.34
C ASN A 863 34.35 -3.85 -3.99
N TYR A 864 34.42 -4.32 -5.23
CA TYR A 864 33.27 -4.76 -6.00
C TYR A 864 32.49 -5.91 -5.34
N ALA A 865 33.21 -6.93 -4.84
CA ALA A 865 32.59 -8.14 -4.31
C ALA A 865 31.77 -7.84 -3.04
N GLN A 866 32.29 -6.99 -2.16
CA GLN A 866 31.58 -6.55 -0.95
C GLN A 866 30.34 -5.71 -1.30
N ALA A 867 30.48 -4.77 -2.25
CA ALA A 867 29.37 -3.97 -2.73
C ALA A 867 28.23 -4.84 -3.28
N CYS A 868 28.55 -5.92 -4.01
CA CYS A 868 27.55 -6.86 -4.52
C CYS A 868 26.80 -7.62 -3.42
N VAL A 869 27.48 -8.02 -2.33
CA VAL A 869 26.83 -8.68 -1.18
C VAL A 869 25.80 -7.74 -0.55
N VAL A 870 26.17 -6.47 -0.33
CA VAL A 870 25.26 -5.46 0.21
C VAL A 870 24.11 -5.17 -0.75
N PHE A 871 24.38 -5.06 -2.06
CA PHE A 871 23.39 -4.86 -3.11
C PHE A 871 22.32 -5.96 -3.10
N ILE A 872 22.74 -7.22 -3.11
CA ILE A 872 21.84 -8.37 -3.11
C ILE A 872 21.02 -8.43 -1.82
N GLY A 873 21.67 -8.18 -0.68
CA GLY A 873 20.99 -8.14 0.61
C GLY A 873 19.93 -7.05 0.68
N LEU A 874 20.22 -5.85 0.18
CA LEU A 874 19.26 -4.75 0.12
C LEU A 874 18.12 -5.06 -0.86
N LEU A 875 18.43 -5.56 -2.05
CA LEU A 875 17.42 -5.95 -3.04
C LEU A 875 16.44 -6.99 -2.49
N GLN A 876 16.93 -7.99 -1.74
CA GLN A 876 16.09 -8.98 -1.09
C GLN A 876 15.16 -8.35 -0.04
N LYS A 877 15.63 -7.36 0.73
CA LYS A 877 14.78 -6.61 1.67
C LYS A 877 13.67 -5.87 0.94
N TYR A 878 14.00 -5.07 -0.08
CA TYR A 878 13.03 -4.36 -0.92
C TYR A 878 11.99 -5.32 -1.51
N ARG A 879 12.44 -6.38 -2.20
CA ARG A 879 11.52 -7.39 -2.78
C ARG A 879 10.60 -8.03 -1.74
N THR A 880 11.13 -8.38 -0.58
CA THR A 880 10.33 -8.99 0.51
C THR A 880 9.22 -8.05 0.96
N VAL A 881 9.55 -6.78 1.15
CA VAL A 881 8.62 -5.75 1.61
C VAL A 881 7.55 -5.45 0.56
N ARG A 882 7.95 -5.26 -0.70
CA ARG A 882 7.04 -5.02 -1.82
C ARG A 882 6.10 -6.21 -2.05
N ARG A 883 6.61 -7.44 -1.93
CA ARG A 883 5.79 -8.65 -2.01
C ARG A 883 4.77 -8.71 -0.88
N LYS A 884 5.13 -8.36 0.35
CA LYS A 884 4.17 -8.30 1.47
C LYS A 884 3.05 -7.32 1.18
N TYR A 885 3.37 -6.10 0.74
CA TYR A 885 2.36 -5.12 0.32
C TYR A 885 1.47 -5.67 -0.80
N MET A 886 2.08 -6.24 -1.84
CA MET A 886 1.36 -6.84 -2.97
C MET A 886 0.41 -7.95 -2.53
N ASN A 887 0.86 -8.86 -1.66
CA ASN A 887 0.03 -9.91 -1.07
C ASN A 887 -1.14 -9.33 -0.26
N GLY A 888 -0.89 -8.25 0.49
CA GLY A 888 -1.91 -7.48 1.18
C GLY A 888 -3.01 -7.00 0.24
N MET A 889 -2.63 -6.32 -0.86
CA MET A 889 -3.59 -5.79 -1.83
C MET A 889 -4.31 -6.89 -2.60
N LEU A 890 -3.61 -7.95 -3.01
CA LEU A 890 -4.20 -9.10 -3.69
C LEU A 890 -5.21 -9.81 -2.80
N ALA A 891 -4.97 -9.86 -1.49
CA ALA A 891 -5.90 -10.47 -0.53
C ALA A 891 -7.26 -9.78 -0.48
N LEU A 892 -7.35 -8.49 -0.86
CA LEU A 892 -8.63 -7.76 -1.00
C LEU A 892 -9.33 -8.00 -2.33
N HIS A 893 -8.62 -8.52 -3.34
CA HIS A 893 -9.10 -8.70 -4.72
C HIS A 893 -9.43 -10.16 -5.08
N VAL A 894 -9.67 -11.01 -4.07
CA VAL A 894 -10.06 -12.43 -4.20
C VAL A 894 -11.52 -12.64 -4.65
#